data_AF-A0A847LJF6-F1
#
_entry.id   AF-A0A847LJF6-F1
#
_cell.length_a   1.000
_cell.length_b   1.000
_cell.length_c   1.000
_cell.angle_alpha   90.00
_cell.angle_beta   90.00
_cell.angle_gamma   90.00
#
_symmetry.space_group_name_H-M   'P 1'
#
loop_
_entity.id
_entity.type
_entity.pdbx_description
1 polymer ?
#
loop_
_entity_poly.entity_id
_entity_poly.type
_entity_poly.pdbx_seq_one_letter_code
_entity_poly.pdbx_strand_id
1 'polypeptide(L)'
;MSKHCLIVYPGLEQGPALAAVKGLPDLLKAHPEGLCRYPYLFATDQVAEARTGLVNGTLPVTGPFVATHAVRRAADLLLDEALYEGLNLQLEVGGRRLPELPGRAELEPLLRQEGTLVRVDDKPFKPATEVLGFQHVYDDTVRFIDGLKKLGIPQEALFLLATAEEISIEVHPGVFGLGEDPRVPRLFTGLLHHLGGLKRGDRTLVKTADRTLLLGSCRPTHSILVPGSVHPVLHRPKVGVGPSHFAYGIAAFSDFCGKKRTVEESLKELKAWLKFLEAEIAPLPKAKDLVTSLSPLETARPAAGPGQGAAVPTVATPAGGFQPFAAEVRAVPPAWAPPAGSLSLPWAELGRALGGGLAVPSLHVVAGAREEGKAALLLNLAAHAAAQASVLYISKEHDTYEFAGRLAAWAGKAALPELALKRTAAGADGEVARQQLAAGLAAALGGLGEHLFFRGCDGPIDVFDPDGLAELVKMLPDGRPRLLVLESLPAEAVAARAGYAARLRRLAHDLGAVFVLSLHTAPLPLPRPHLVEGPDLELLAAWQGVADSLVCLQSEKVNLKKFLAMSQGKVDPAVAEKLEAWFLQGAGGLRLKGDTYTLLRVLHARRGARQAILALFQREILRFVEGKAMPLGRA
;
A
#
# COMPACT_ATOMS: atom_id res chain seq x y z
N MET A 1 2.78 -39.12 -8.51
CA MET A 1 2.39 -37.76 -8.94
C MET A 1 3.60 -36.83 -8.79
N SER A 2 3.79 -35.88 -9.71
CA SER A 2 4.87 -34.88 -9.59
C SER A 2 4.55 -33.91 -8.45
N LYS A 3 5.53 -33.63 -7.59
CA LYS A 3 5.41 -32.61 -6.54
C LYS A 3 5.69 -31.23 -7.13
N HIS A 4 4.89 -30.27 -6.72
CA HIS A 4 5.03 -28.87 -7.06
C HIS A 4 5.27 -28.03 -5.81
N CYS A 5 5.85 -26.85 -6.02
CA CYS A 5 5.95 -25.80 -5.01
C CYS A 5 5.61 -24.44 -5.64
N LEU A 6 5.27 -23.48 -4.80
CA LEU A 6 5.21 -22.08 -5.23
C LEU A 6 6.59 -21.47 -5.17
N ILE A 7 6.93 -20.69 -6.20
CA ILE A 7 8.19 -19.96 -6.33
C ILE A 7 7.93 -18.47 -6.52
N VAL A 8 8.87 -17.66 -6.08
CA VAL A 8 8.88 -16.21 -6.27
C VAL A 8 10.23 -15.81 -6.82
N TYR A 9 10.20 -14.91 -7.80
CA TYR A 9 11.40 -14.32 -8.40
C TYR A 9 11.71 -13.02 -7.66
N PRO A 10 12.81 -12.97 -6.88
CA PRO A 10 13.21 -11.75 -6.20
C PRO A 10 13.42 -10.61 -7.21
N GLY A 11 12.72 -9.49 -7.02
CA GLY A 11 12.84 -8.32 -7.90
C GLY A 11 11.90 -8.30 -9.12
N LEU A 12 11.06 -9.31 -9.32
CA LEU A 12 9.96 -9.26 -10.29
C LEU A 12 8.63 -9.04 -9.55
N GLU A 13 7.82 -8.07 -10.01
CA GLU A 13 6.49 -7.77 -9.43
C GLU A 13 5.41 -8.83 -9.72
N GLN A 14 5.82 -10.04 -10.13
CA GLN A 14 4.92 -11.13 -10.45
C GLN A 14 4.50 -11.86 -9.18
N GLY A 15 3.23 -12.28 -9.11
CA GLY A 15 2.74 -13.15 -8.03
C GLY A 15 3.45 -14.52 -8.03
N PRO A 16 3.34 -15.30 -6.95
CA PRO A 16 4.01 -16.61 -6.85
C PRO A 16 3.59 -17.53 -8.00
N ALA A 17 4.56 -18.09 -8.70
CA ALA A 17 4.37 -19.02 -9.80
C ALA A 17 4.44 -20.48 -9.30
N LEU A 18 3.78 -21.38 -10.02
CA LEU A 18 3.84 -22.81 -9.73
C LEU A 18 5.00 -23.44 -10.49
N ALA A 19 5.84 -24.21 -9.80
CA ALA A 19 6.93 -24.95 -10.41
C ALA A 19 6.93 -26.41 -9.98
N ALA A 20 7.19 -27.32 -10.93
CA ALA A 20 7.51 -28.69 -10.60
C ALA A 20 8.87 -28.72 -9.88
N VAL A 21 8.95 -29.43 -8.74
CA VAL A 21 10.16 -29.47 -7.91
C VAL A 21 11.36 -30.00 -8.71
N LYS A 22 11.14 -30.98 -9.60
CA LYS A 22 12.17 -31.52 -10.50
C LYS A 22 12.66 -30.54 -11.57
N GLY A 23 11.88 -29.50 -11.88
CA GLY A 23 12.21 -28.46 -12.86
C GLY A 23 13.00 -27.28 -12.26
N LEU A 24 13.17 -27.21 -10.94
CA LEU A 24 13.93 -26.13 -10.28
C LEU A 24 15.37 -25.96 -10.81
N PRO A 25 16.12 -27.02 -11.18
CA PRO A 25 17.46 -26.85 -11.75
C PRO A 25 17.48 -26.04 -13.05
N ASP A 26 16.48 -26.20 -13.92
CA ASP A 26 16.43 -25.45 -15.17
C ASP A 26 15.96 -24.02 -14.94
N LEU A 27 15.05 -23.82 -13.98
CA LEU A 27 14.67 -22.49 -13.52
C LEU A 27 15.84 -21.73 -12.91
N LEU A 28 16.69 -22.38 -12.10
CA LEU A 28 17.88 -21.74 -11.52
C LEU A 28 18.92 -21.37 -12.59
N LYS A 29 19.05 -22.16 -13.67
CA LYS A 29 19.90 -21.78 -14.81
C LYS A 29 19.36 -20.56 -15.55
N ALA A 30 18.04 -20.49 -15.73
CA ALA A 30 17.38 -19.38 -16.40
C ALA A 30 17.39 -18.10 -15.54
N HIS A 31 17.43 -18.26 -14.22
CA HIS A 31 17.38 -17.18 -13.23
C HIS A 31 18.57 -17.24 -12.25
N PRO A 32 19.81 -17.01 -12.73
CA PRO A 32 21.00 -17.04 -11.88
C PRO A 32 21.00 -15.93 -10.81
N GLU A 33 20.17 -14.89 -10.98
CA GLU A 33 19.95 -13.81 -10.01
C GLU A 33 19.30 -14.27 -8.69
N GLY A 34 18.65 -15.44 -8.69
CA GLY A 34 18.12 -16.08 -7.50
C GLY A 34 16.64 -16.44 -7.57
N LEU A 35 16.24 -17.48 -6.82
CA LEU A 35 14.87 -17.94 -6.70
C LEU A 35 14.49 -18.15 -5.23
N CYS A 36 13.26 -17.81 -4.87
CA CYS A 36 12.65 -18.20 -3.61
C CYS A 36 11.56 -19.25 -3.84
N ARG A 37 11.36 -20.14 -2.88
CA ARG A 37 10.27 -21.11 -2.82
C ARG A 37 9.48 -20.96 -1.53
N TYR A 38 8.26 -21.45 -1.53
CA TYR A 38 7.49 -21.63 -0.31
C TYR A 38 7.85 -23.00 0.31
N PRO A 39 7.70 -23.21 1.63
CA PRO A 39 8.24 -24.38 2.31
C PRO A 39 7.57 -25.69 1.91
N TYR A 40 6.28 -25.64 1.54
CA TYR A 40 5.45 -26.82 1.34
C TYR A 40 5.33 -27.27 -0.12
N LEU A 41 5.22 -28.58 -0.28
CA LEU A 41 5.12 -29.31 -1.53
C LEU A 41 3.75 -29.96 -1.63
N PHE A 42 3.18 -30.01 -2.83
CA PHE A 42 1.82 -30.51 -3.05
C PHE A 42 1.67 -31.11 -4.45
N ALA A 43 0.58 -31.85 -4.69
CA ALA A 43 0.30 -32.54 -5.93
C ALA A 43 -0.89 -31.91 -6.69
N THR A 44 -0.80 -30.61 -7.01
CA THR A 44 -1.73 -29.92 -7.93
C THR A 44 -0.93 -29.17 -8.99
N ASP A 45 -1.45 -29.14 -10.21
CA ASP A 45 -0.97 -28.36 -11.35
C ASP A 45 -1.73 -27.02 -11.50
N GLN A 46 -2.74 -26.76 -10.66
CA GLN A 46 -3.56 -25.56 -10.70
C GLN A 46 -3.06 -24.49 -9.72
N VAL A 47 -2.57 -23.37 -10.26
CA VAL A 47 -2.06 -22.23 -9.47
C VAL A 47 -3.11 -21.68 -8.50
N ALA A 48 -4.37 -21.58 -8.93
CA ALA A 48 -5.46 -21.04 -8.10
C ALA A 48 -5.75 -21.93 -6.88
N GLU A 49 -5.81 -23.25 -7.09
CA GLU A 49 -6.01 -24.24 -6.04
C GLU A 49 -4.84 -24.24 -5.06
N ALA A 50 -3.60 -24.20 -5.56
CA ALA A 50 -2.41 -24.11 -4.72
C ALA A 50 -2.45 -22.88 -3.81
N ARG A 51 -2.76 -21.70 -4.35
CA ARG A 51 -2.76 -20.43 -3.59
C ARG A 51 -3.85 -20.38 -2.54
N THR A 52 -5.08 -20.75 -2.90
CA THR A 52 -6.21 -20.71 -1.96
C THR A 52 -6.13 -21.83 -0.94
N GLY A 53 -5.76 -23.04 -1.38
CA GLY A 53 -5.73 -24.23 -0.53
C GLY A 53 -4.59 -24.23 0.49
N LEU A 54 -3.43 -23.65 0.17
CA LEU A 54 -2.32 -23.46 1.13
C LEU A 54 -2.69 -22.50 2.26
N VAL A 55 -3.36 -21.38 1.93
CA VAL A 55 -3.75 -20.35 2.91
C VAL A 55 -4.87 -20.86 3.80
N ASN A 56 -5.85 -21.54 3.23
CA ASN A 56 -7.02 -22.06 3.96
C ASN A 56 -6.71 -23.36 4.71
N GLY A 57 -5.54 -23.96 4.51
CA GLY A 57 -5.19 -25.26 5.11
C GLY A 57 -6.10 -26.37 4.62
N THR A 58 -6.51 -26.34 3.35
CA THR A 58 -7.37 -27.36 2.74
C THR A 58 -6.62 -28.21 1.71
N LEU A 59 -5.47 -27.74 1.23
CA LEU A 59 -4.63 -28.48 0.30
C LEU A 59 -3.79 -29.52 1.05
N PRO A 60 -3.85 -30.81 0.68
CA PRO A 60 -2.91 -31.81 1.18
C PRO A 60 -1.49 -31.41 0.81
N VAL A 61 -0.64 -31.24 1.82
CA VAL A 61 0.73 -30.78 1.66
C VAL A 61 1.70 -31.69 2.39
N THR A 62 2.92 -31.70 1.90
CA THR A 62 4.09 -32.30 2.56
C THR A 62 5.26 -31.32 2.46
N GLY A 63 6.45 -31.73 2.87
CA GLY A 63 7.66 -30.92 2.75
C GLY A 63 8.41 -30.81 4.08
N PRO A 64 9.63 -30.28 4.03
CA PRO A 64 10.49 -30.23 5.20
C PRO A 64 9.93 -29.31 6.28
N PHE A 65 10.18 -29.65 7.54
CA PHE A 65 10.03 -28.70 8.64
C PHE A 65 11.18 -27.69 8.56
N VAL A 66 10.85 -26.40 8.55
CA VAL A 66 11.84 -25.33 8.34
C VAL A 66 11.93 -24.43 9.57
N ALA A 67 13.14 -24.25 10.09
CA ALA A 67 13.44 -23.30 11.15
C ALA A 67 14.58 -22.38 10.71
N THR A 68 14.35 -21.07 10.73
CA THR A 68 15.36 -20.08 10.34
C THR A 68 15.74 -19.22 11.54
N HIS A 69 17.05 -19.13 11.80
CA HIS A 69 17.64 -18.19 12.75
C HIS A 69 18.32 -17.09 11.95
N ALA A 70 18.14 -15.84 12.34
CA ALA A 70 18.72 -14.70 11.63
C ALA A 70 19.24 -13.62 12.59
N VAL A 71 20.24 -12.89 12.13
CA VAL A 71 20.79 -11.72 12.82
C VAL A 71 19.65 -10.74 13.09
N ARG A 72 19.62 -10.17 14.30
CA ARG A 72 18.61 -9.18 14.68
C ARG A 72 19.24 -7.82 14.83
N ARG A 73 18.84 -6.91 13.95
CA ARG A 73 19.09 -5.48 14.09
C ARG A 73 18.15 -4.90 15.14
N ALA A 74 18.48 -3.74 15.67
CA ALA A 74 17.70 -3.10 16.72
C ALA A 74 16.23 -2.87 16.29
N ALA A 75 16.02 -2.47 15.03
CA ALA A 75 14.68 -2.38 14.44
C ALA A 75 13.93 -3.71 14.43
N ASP A 76 14.61 -4.81 14.12
CA ASP A 76 13.99 -6.12 14.03
C ASP A 76 13.47 -6.58 15.39
N LEU A 77 14.15 -6.25 16.49
CA LEU A 77 13.69 -6.61 17.84
C LEU A 77 12.34 -5.96 18.19
N LEU A 78 12.11 -4.74 17.69
CA LEU A 78 10.85 -4.01 17.91
C LEU A 78 9.73 -4.46 16.95
N LEU A 79 10.08 -4.94 15.77
CA LEU A 79 9.14 -5.39 14.72
C LEU A 79 8.84 -6.89 14.79
N ASP A 80 9.43 -7.62 15.74
CA ASP A 80 9.15 -9.03 15.95
C ASP A 80 7.71 -9.24 16.42
N GLU A 81 7.16 -10.40 16.11
CA GLU A 81 5.83 -10.82 16.55
C GLU A 81 5.83 -11.39 17.97
N ALA A 82 7.00 -11.46 18.61
CA ALA A 82 7.19 -11.88 19.98
C ALA A 82 8.08 -10.89 20.76
N LEU A 83 7.84 -10.83 22.07
CA LEU A 83 8.73 -10.15 23.01
C LEU A 83 9.94 -11.02 23.32
N TYR A 84 10.98 -10.38 23.85
CA TYR A 84 12.22 -11.04 24.23
C TYR A 84 12.30 -11.08 25.76
N GLU A 85 12.38 -12.28 26.33
CA GLU A 85 12.52 -12.42 27.78
C GLU A 85 13.83 -11.79 28.24
N GLY A 86 13.75 -10.89 29.22
CA GLY A 86 14.91 -10.23 29.81
C GLY A 86 15.56 -9.15 28.95
N LEU A 87 14.91 -8.67 27.88
CA LEU A 87 15.31 -7.46 27.16
C LEU A 87 14.28 -6.35 27.36
N ASN A 88 14.75 -5.16 27.74
CA ASN A 88 13.93 -3.96 27.77
C ASN A 88 14.15 -3.14 26.48
N LEU A 89 13.09 -2.99 25.69
CA LEU A 89 13.14 -2.32 24.40
C LEU A 89 12.38 -0.99 24.47
N GLN A 90 13.05 0.10 24.09
CA GLN A 90 12.44 1.42 23.99
C GLN A 90 12.81 2.09 22.66
N LEU A 91 11.97 3.01 22.21
CA LEU A 91 12.23 3.81 21.02
C LEU A 91 12.46 5.27 21.43
N GLU A 92 13.51 5.88 20.90
CA GLU A 92 13.84 7.29 21.09
C GLU A 92 13.81 8.00 19.73
N VAL A 93 13.01 9.05 19.62
CA VAL A 93 12.82 9.82 18.39
C VAL A 93 13.07 11.29 18.68
N GLY A 94 13.98 11.92 17.94
CA GLY A 94 14.32 13.33 18.16
C GLY A 94 14.83 13.63 19.58
N GLY A 95 15.54 12.68 20.21
CA GLY A 95 16.05 12.80 21.57
C GLY A 95 15.03 12.58 22.69
N ARG A 96 13.78 12.22 22.36
CA ARG A 96 12.72 11.91 23.34
C ARG A 96 12.42 10.42 23.34
N ARG A 97 12.45 9.81 24.53
CA ARG A 97 12.05 8.41 24.72
C ARG A 97 10.53 8.31 24.70
N LEU A 98 10.02 7.37 23.93
CA LEU A 98 8.61 7.03 23.94
C LEU A 98 8.30 6.19 25.18
N PRO A 99 7.23 6.53 25.93
CA PRO A 99 6.86 5.81 27.15
C PRO A 99 6.36 4.39 26.85
N GLU A 100 5.76 4.19 25.69
CA GLU A 100 5.29 2.90 25.19
C GLU A 100 5.65 2.76 23.70
N LEU A 101 5.84 1.51 23.27
CA LEU A 101 6.10 1.21 21.87
C LEU A 101 4.79 1.31 21.08
N PRO A 102 4.74 2.15 20.03
CA PRO A 102 3.54 2.26 19.20
C PRO A 102 3.30 0.98 18.40
N GLY A 103 2.09 0.84 17.86
CA GLY A 103 1.76 -0.30 16.99
C GLY A 103 2.67 -0.38 15.76
N ARG A 104 2.83 -1.56 15.19
CA ARG A 104 3.76 -1.83 14.07
C ARG A 104 3.67 -0.82 12.91
N ALA A 105 2.46 -0.41 12.53
CA ALA A 105 2.22 0.54 11.44
C ALA A 105 2.77 1.95 11.71
N GLU A 106 2.84 2.36 12.97
CA GLU A 106 3.43 3.63 13.41
C GLU A 106 4.93 3.47 13.70
N LEU A 107 5.33 2.29 14.18
CA LEU A 107 6.71 1.97 14.50
C LEU A 107 7.62 1.93 13.25
N GLU A 108 7.16 1.34 12.15
CA GLU A 108 7.95 1.20 10.91
C GLU A 108 8.38 2.55 10.29
N PRO A 109 7.51 3.57 10.17
CA PRO A 109 7.92 4.92 9.76
C PRO A 109 8.90 5.59 10.74
N LEU A 110 8.70 5.46 12.06
CA LEU A 110 9.57 6.07 13.06
C LEU A 110 10.99 5.52 13.00
N LEU A 111 11.14 4.21 12.77
CA LEU A 111 12.44 3.55 12.59
C LEU A 111 13.21 4.03 11.34
N ARG A 112 12.55 4.71 10.39
CA ARG A 112 13.17 5.28 9.19
C ARG A 112 13.57 6.75 9.34
N GLN A 113 13.16 7.41 10.42
CA GLN A 113 13.50 8.82 10.63
C GLN A 113 14.97 8.99 11.00
N GLU A 114 15.58 10.06 10.48
CA GLU A 114 16.93 10.46 10.88
C GLU A 114 16.94 10.89 12.35
N GLY A 115 17.89 10.34 13.13
CA GLY A 115 17.99 10.60 14.56
C GLY A 115 17.18 9.67 15.46
N THR A 116 16.48 8.68 14.91
CA THR A 116 15.85 7.62 15.71
C THR A 116 16.90 6.68 16.30
N LEU A 117 16.75 6.36 17.59
CA LEU A 117 17.55 5.36 18.30
C LEU A 117 16.63 4.31 18.92
N VAL A 118 17.04 3.06 18.85
CA VAL A 118 16.42 1.97 19.59
C VAL A 118 17.27 1.71 20.83
N ARG A 119 16.67 1.77 22.01
CA ARG A 119 17.35 1.42 23.25
C ARG A 119 17.07 -0.02 23.61
N VAL A 120 18.13 -0.80 23.78
CA VAL A 120 18.10 -2.17 24.26
C VAL A 120 18.84 -2.19 25.59
N ASP A 121 18.12 -2.43 26.68
CA ASP A 121 18.64 -2.35 28.05
C ASP A 121 19.38 -1.02 28.30
N ASP A 122 18.69 0.09 27.99
CA ASP A 122 19.18 1.48 28.04
C ASP A 122 20.33 1.85 27.10
N LYS A 123 20.95 0.89 26.40
CA LYS A 123 22.02 1.15 25.43
C LYS A 123 21.42 1.60 24.09
N PRO A 124 21.86 2.75 23.52
CA PRO A 124 21.32 3.24 22.26
C PRO A 124 21.96 2.57 21.05
N PHE A 125 21.13 2.16 20.10
CA PHE A 125 21.51 1.59 18.81
C PHE A 125 20.81 2.36 17.68
N LYS A 126 21.49 2.51 16.53
CA LYS A 126 20.78 2.93 15.32
C LYS A 126 19.88 1.76 14.88
N PRO A 127 18.72 2.03 14.23
CA PRO A 127 17.78 0.98 13.79
C PRO A 127 18.44 -0.15 12.98
N ALA A 128 19.42 0.17 12.14
CA ALA A 128 20.14 -0.80 11.30
C ALA A 128 21.29 -1.53 12.02
N THR A 129 21.64 -1.16 13.25
CA THR A 129 22.75 -1.78 13.99
C THR A 129 22.36 -3.17 14.47
N GLU A 130 23.24 -4.15 14.26
CA GLU A 130 23.09 -5.51 14.77
C GLU A 130 23.17 -5.52 16.30
N VAL A 131 22.19 -6.15 16.93
CA VAL A 131 22.14 -6.34 18.40
C VAL A 131 22.37 -7.82 18.71
N LEU A 132 21.67 -8.71 18.02
CA LEU A 132 21.93 -10.15 18.08
C LEU A 132 22.66 -10.55 16.79
N GLY A 133 23.98 -10.41 16.81
CA GLY A 133 24.85 -10.78 15.70
C GLY A 133 24.96 -12.29 15.46
N PHE A 134 25.74 -12.68 14.45
CA PHE A 134 25.81 -14.06 13.95
C PHE A 134 26.23 -15.11 14.99
N GLN A 135 27.03 -14.76 16.00
CA GLN A 135 27.35 -15.70 17.08
C GLN A 135 26.09 -16.17 17.82
N HIS A 136 25.13 -15.27 18.08
CA HIS A 136 23.86 -15.64 18.70
C HIS A 136 23.03 -16.55 17.77
N VAL A 137 23.04 -16.26 16.46
CA VAL A 137 22.37 -17.09 15.45
C VAL A 137 22.93 -18.51 15.48
N TYR A 138 24.25 -18.63 15.52
CA TYR A 138 24.94 -19.91 15.62
C TYR A 138 24.58 -20.65 16.92
N ASP A 139 24.69 -20.00 18.07
CA ASP A 139 24.42 -20.61 19.38
C ASP A 139 22.97 -21.10 19.51
N ASP A 140 22.01 -20.28 19.08
CA ASP A 140 20.59 -20.65 19.04
C ASP A 140 20.34 -21.82 18.07
N THR A 141 20.97 -21.80 16.89
CA THR A 141 20.86 -22.90 15.92
C THR A 141 21.41 -24.22 16.48
N VAL A 142 22.56 -24.20 17.18
CA VAL A 142 23.12 -25.40 17.83
C VAL A 142 22.14 -25.94 18.88
N ARG A 143 21.60 -25.06 19.73
CA ARG A 143 20.61 -25.44 20.76
C ARG A 143 19.37 -26.06 20.14
N PHE A 144 18.87 -25.48 19.05
CA PHE A 144 17.73 -25.98 18.31
C PHE A 144 18.00 -27.37 17.70
N ILE A 145 19.17 -27.56 17.08
CA ILE A 145 19.61 -28.86 16.55
C ILE A 145 19.71 -29.90 17.67
N ASP A 146 20.22 -29.54 18.83
CA ASP A 146 20.28 -30.46 19.97
C ASP A 146 18.88 -30.82 20.50
N GLY A 147 17.91 -29.90 20.40
CA GLY A 147 16.49 -30.18 20.59
C GLY A 147 15.98 -31.24 19.60
N LEU A 148 16.29 -31.10 18.32
CA LEU A 148 15.92 -32.08 17.29
C LEU A 148 16.56 -33.46 17.55
N LYS A 149 17.83 -33.50 17.94
CA LYS A 149 18.52 -34.76 18.29
C LYS A 149 17.88 -35.47 19.48
N LYS A 150 17.41 -34.72 20.49
CA LYS A 150 16.66 -35.29 21.63
C LYS A 150 15.35 -35.97 21.22
N LEU A 151 14.76 -35.56 20.10
CA LEU A 151 13.60 -36.24 19.49
C LEU A 151 13.98 -37.52 18.72
N GLY A 152 15.28 -37.83 18.63
CA GLY A 152 15.83 -38.96 17.89
C GLY A 152 16.06 -38.67 16.41
N ILE A 153 15.93 -37.41 15.97
CA ILE A 153 16.12 -37.02 14.56
C ILE A 153 17.59 -37.16 14.21
N PRO A 154 17.94 -38.04 13.26
CA PRO A 154 19.33 -38.31 12.96
C PRO A 154 19.89 -37.22 12.02
N GLN A 155 21.22 -37.15 11.95
CA GLN A 155 21.92 -36.07 11.27
C GLN A 155 21.66 -36.05 9.76
N GLU A 156 21.54 -37.22 9.13
CA GLU A 156 21.23 -37.40 7.72
C GLU A 156 19.82 -36.93 7.33
N ALA A 157 18.94 -36.74 8.32
CA ALA A 157 17.61 -36.19 8.10
C ALA A 157 17.57 -34.65 8.20
N LEU A 158 18.73 -34.00 8.35
CA LEU A 158 18.87 -32.55 8.40
C LEU A 158 19.56 -32.03 7.15
N PHE A 159 19.03 -30.95 6.60
CA PHE A 159 19.66 -30.16 5.55
C PHE A 159 19.84 -28.72 6.03
N LEU A 160 21.08 -28.24 6.06
CA LEU A 160 21.42 -26.94 6.60
C LEU A 160 21.84 -25.98 5.49
N LEU A 161 21.30 -24.78 5.55
CA LEU A 161 21.62 -23.70 4.63
C LEU A 161 22.03 -22.47 5.45
N ALA A 162 23.17 -21.86 5.12
CA ALA A 162 23.67 -20.72 5.86
C ALA A 162 24.08 -19.56 4.94
N THR A 163 23.97 -18.34 5.45
CA THR A 163 24.54 -17.11 4.90
C THR A 163 25.30 -16.41 6.02
N ALA A 164 25.87 -15.22 5.77
CA ALA A 164 26.45 -14.42 6.85
C ALA A 164 25.40 -13.79 7.80
N GLU A 165 24.12 -13.83 7.44
CA GLU A 165 23.04 -13.18 8.20
C GLU A 165 22.02 -14.19 8.77
N GLU A 166 21.92 -15.40 8.22
CA GLU A 166 20.93 -16.39 8.66
C GLU A 166 21.38 -17.85 8.48
N ILE A 167 20.75 -18.74 9.25
CA ILE A 167 20.90 -20.19 9.16
C ILE A 167 19.50 -20.82 9.13
N SER A 168 19.21 -21.59 8.09
CA SER A 168 17.97 -22.34 7.93
C SER A 168 18.25 -23.83 8.10
N ILE A 169 17.47 -24.48 8.96
CA ILE A 169 17.44 -25.92 9.15
C ILE A 169 16.20 -26.46 8.45
N GLU A 170 16.38 -27.46 7.61
CA GLU A 170 15.30 -28.24 7.03
C GLU A 170 15.37 -29.68 7.54
N VAL A 171 14.29 -30.15 8.18
CA VAL A 171 14.16 -31.55 8.64
C VAL A 171 13.33 -32.33 7.63
N HIS A 172 13.81 -33.50 7.25
CA HIS A 172 13.19 -34.33 6.23
C HIS A 172 11.74 -34.71 6.60
N PRO A 173 10.74 -34.55 5.69
CA PRO A 173 9.33 -34.84 5.98
C PRO A 173 9.08 -36.28 6.43
N GLY A 174 9.87 -37.24 5.91
CA GLY A 174 9.74 -38.66 6.23
C GLY A 174 9.86 -38.98 7.72
N VAL A 175 10.67 -38.20 8.45
CA VAL A 175 10.88 -38.37 9.90
C VAL A 175 9.58 -38.26 10.69
N PHE A 176 8.65 -37.39 10.28
CA PHE A 176 7.40 -37.17 10.98
C PHE A 176 6.31 -38.16 10.59
N GLY A 177 6.45 -38.88 9.47
CA GLY A 177 5.48 -39.87 9.02
C GLY A 177 4.05 -39.31 8.86
N LEU A 178 3.93 -38.05 8.45
CA LEU A 178 2.66 -37.33 8.28
C LEU A 178 2.05 -37.50 6.87
N GLY A 179 2.86 -37.92 5.88
CA GLY A 179 2.41 -38.04 4.49
C GLY A 179 2.04 -36.69 3.87
N GLU A 180 0.91 -36.64 3.17
CA GLU A 180 0.27 -35.41 2.73
C GLU A 180 -0.87 -35.08 3.69
N ASP A 181 -0.66 -34.09 4.57
CA ASP A 181 -1.66 -33.67 5.56
C ASP A 181 -1.82 -32.15 5.49
N PRO A 182 -3.03 -31.63 5.24
CA PRO A 182 -3.27 -30.18 5.17
C PRO A 182 -2.94 -29.44 6.48
N ARG A 183 -2.83 -30.15 7.60
CA ARG A 183 -2.49 -29.59 8.92
C ARG A 183 -0.99 -29.41 9.13
N VAL A 184 -0.13 -29.96 8.26
CA VAL A 184 1.34 -29.90 8.39
C VAL A 184 1.85 -28.49 8.74
N PRO A 185 1.40 -27.39 8.10
CA PRO A 185 1.87 -26.06 8.45
C PRO A 185 1.60 -25.70 9.92
N ARG A 186 0.38 -25.98 10.39
CA ARG A 186 -0.02 -25.74 11.79
C ARG A 186 0.77 -26.59 12.77
N LEU A 187 0.94 -27.88 12.47
CA LEU A 187 1.68 -28.81 13.32
C LEU A 187 3.15 -28.40 13.43
N PHE A 188 3.76 -28.00 12.31
CA PHE A 188 5.12 -27.48 12.26
C PHE A 188 5.28 -26.15 12.98
N THR A 189 4.30 -25.23 12.92
CA THR A 189 4.31 -24.04 13.78
C THR A 189 4.32 -24.41 15.27
N GLY A 190 3.52 -25.40 15.69
CA GLY A 190 3.53 -25.89 17.07
C GLY A 190 4.90 -26.46 17.49
N LEU A 191 5.51 -27.26 16.62
CA LEU A 191 6.86 -27.80 16.84
C LEU A 191 7.93 -26.70 16.91
N LEU A 192 7.84 -25.69 16.03
CA LEU A 192 8.73 -24.54 16.03
C LEU A 192 8.67 -23.77 17.35
N HIS A 193 7.46 -23.52 17.86
CA HIS A 193 7.26 -22.84 19.14
C HIS A 193 7.81 -23.66 20.31
N HIS A 194 7.60 -24.97 20.29
CA HIS A 194 8.10 -25.87 21.33
C HIS A 194 9.63 -25.93 21.36
N LEU A 195 10.27 -26.17 20.21
CA LEU A 195 11.74 -26.30 20.13
C LEU A 195 12.45 -24.97 20.32
N GLY A 196 11.89 -23.88 19.80
CA GLY A 196 12.45 -22.52 19.95
C GLY A 196 12.33 -21.92 21.35
N GLY A 197 11.72 -22.64 22.29
CA GLY A 197 11.49 -22.15 23.65
C GLY A 197 10.60 -20.90 23.68
N LEU A 198 9.49 -20.91 22.96
CA LEU A 198 8.48 -19.86 23.05
C LEU A 198 7.51 -20.14 24.19
N LYS A 199 7.13 -19.09 24.90
CA LYS A 199 6.08 -19.12 25.92
C LYS A 199 4.97 -18.15 25.58
N ARG A 200 3.79 -18.42 26.15
CA ARG A 200 2.66 -17.49 26.12
C ARG A 200 2.87 -16.39 27.16
N GLY A 201 2.97 -15.15 26.73
CA GLY A 201 2.85 -13.97 27.60
C GLY A 201 1.41 -13.47 27.66
N ASP A 202 1.20 -12.38 28.41
CA ASP A 202 -0.15 -11.84 28.67
C ASP A 202 -0.90 -11.43 27.40
N ARG A 203 -0.19 -10.88 26.40
CA ARG A 203 -0.77 -10.37 25.15
C ARG A 203 -0.06 -10.81 23.88
N THR A 204 1.12 -11.41 23.99
CA THR A 204 1.93 -11.85 22.85
C THR A 204 2.83 -13.02 23.24
N LEU A 205 3.48 -13.64 22.26
CA LEU A 205 4.48 -14.67 22.49
C LEU A 205 5.75 -14.06 23.07
N VAL A 206 6.48 -14.85 23.85
CA VAL A 206 7.76 -14.46 24.45
C VAL A 206 8.82 -15.48 24.08
N LYS A 207 9.92 -15.01 23.49
CA LYS A 207 11.11 -15.80 23.21
C LYS A 207 11.94 -15.94 24.48
N THR A 208 12.12 -17.18 24.94
CA THR A 208 12.86 -17.47 26.19
C THR A 208 14.20 -18.15 25.95
N ALA A 209 14.32 -18.96 24.89
CA ALA A 209 15.56 -19.62 24.51
C ALA A 209 16.14 -19.01 23.24
N ASP A 210 15.53 -19.31 22.09
CA ASP A 210 16.13 -18.99 20.78
C ASP A 210 15.67 -17.61 20.31
N ARG A 211 16.42 -16.58 20.71
CA ARG A 211 16.06 -15.17 20.48
C ARG A 211 16.14 -14.81 18.99
N THR A 212 17.02 -15.44 18.23
CA THR A 212 17.23 -15.19 16.80
C THR A 212 16.25 -15.94 15.88
N LEU A 213 15.40 -16.81 16.42
CA LEU A 213 14.46 -17.62 15.63
C LEU A 213 13.38 -16.78 14.93
N LEU A 214 13.11 -17.05 13.67
CA LEU A 214 12.04 -16.42 12.90
C LEU A 214 10.74 -17.23 13.01
N LEU A 215 9.71 -16.63 13.62
CA LEU A 215 8.43 -17.34 13.86
C LEU A 215 7.65 -17.63 12.58
N GLY A 216 7.98 -16.91 11.51
CA GLY A 216 7.39 -17.10 10.19
C GLY A 216 7.87 -18.33 9.44
N SER A 217 8.94 -19.02 9.87
CA SER A 217 9.62 -20.05 9.06
C SER A 217 8.72 -21.19 8.57
N CYS A 218 7.67 -21.53 9.31
CA CYS A 218 6.70 -22.57 8.97
C CYS A 218 5.38 -22.02 8.38
N ARG A 219 5.30 -20.74 8.01
CA ARG A 219 4.07 -20.21 7.40
C ARG A 219 3.97 -20.67 5.94
N PRO A 220 2.76 -21.02 5.45
CA PRO A 220 2.58 -21.39 4.04
C PRO A 220 3.01 -20.31 3.06
N THR A 221 3.02 -19.05 3.49
CA THR A 221 3.36 -17.87 2.69
C THR A 221 4.78 -17.34 2.93
N HIS A 222 5.57 -17.99 3.79
CA HIS A 222 6.94 -17.55 4.04
C HIS A 222 7.84 -18.03 2.92
N SER A 223 8.40 -17.09 2.16
CA SER A 223 9.35 -17.42 1.10
C SER A 223 10.72 -17.71 1.69
N ILE A 224 11.29 -18.85 1.34
CA ILE A 224 12.67 -19.24 1.66
C ILE A 224 13.46 -19.36 0.36
N LEU A 225 14.75 -19.02 0.38
CA LEU A 225 15.60 -19.17 -0.79
C LEU A 225 15.67 -20.62 -1.27
N VAL A 226 15.63 -20.82 -2.58
CA VAL A 226 15.94 -22.13 -3.16
C VAL A 226 17.42 -22.44 -2.92
N PRO A 227 17.77 -23.66 -2.47
CA PRO A 227 19.17 -24.08 -2.33
C PRO A 227 19.98 -23.80 -3.59
N GLY A 228 21.18 -23.25 -3.42
CA GLY A 228 22.01 -22.79 -4.53
C GLY A 228 21.68 -21.39 -5.08
N SER A 229 20.57 -20.75 -4.69
CA SER A 229 20.24 -19.39 -5.14
C SER A 229 21.02 -18.29 -4.40
N VAL A 230 21.20 -17.15 -5.08
CA VAL A 230 21.68 -15.89 -4.47
C VAL A 230 20.47 -15.07 -4.01
N HIS A 231 20.56 -14.37 -2.89
CA HIS A 231 19.52 -13.43 -2.47
C HIS A 231 19.94 -12.00 -2.85
N PRO A 232 19.07 -11.19 -3.48
CA PRO A 232 19.47 -9.87 -3.96
C PRO A 232 19.79 -8.87 -2.85
N VAL A 233 19.28 -9.09 -1.64
CA VAL A 233 19.54 -8.23 -0.46
C VAL A 233 20.62 -8.80 0.46
N LEU A 234 21.03 -10.06 0.29
CA LEU A 234 22.11 -10.60 1.10
C LEU A 234 23.43 -10.24 0.43
N HIS A 235 24.34 -9.65 1.19
CA HIS A 235 25.69 -9.35 0.70
C HIS A 235 26.47 -10.60 0.29
N ARG A 236 25.99 -11.81 0.64
CA ARG A 236 26.66 -13.10 0.41
C ARG A 236 25.65 -14.19 0.00
N PRO A 237 26.01 -15.10 -0.93
CA PRO A 237 25.14 -16.21 -1.35
C PRO A 237 24.80 -17.18 -0.21
N LYS A 238 23.66 -17.88 -0.32
CA LYS A 238 23.30 -18.99 0.59
C LYS A 238 24.08 -20.24 0.21
N VAL A 239 24.62 -20.92 1.22
CA VAL A 239 25.51 -22.07 1.10
C VAL A 239 24.96 -23.24 1.89
N GLY A 240 24.77 -24.37 1.21
CA GLY A 240 24.50 -25.65 1.84
C GLY A 240 25.73 -26.13 2.59
N VAL A 241 25.58 -26.38 3.87
CA VAL A 241 26.66 -26.85 4.74
C VAL A 241 26.31 -28.20 5.34
N GLY A 242 27.27 -29.11 5.35
CA GLY A 242 27.12 -30.34 6.11
C GLY A 242 27.16 -30.04 7.62
N PRO A 243 26.54 -30.85 8.48
CA PRO A 243 26.53 -30.58 9.92
C PRO A 243 27.93 -30.66 10.56
N SER A 244 28.89 -31.34 9.91
CA SER A 244 30.31 -31.32 10.30
C SER A 244 30.96 -29.94 10.15
N HIS A 245 30.52 -29.11 9.20
CA HIS A 245 31.05 -27.76 9.01
C HIS A 245 30.61 -26.82 10.12
N PHE A 246 29.47 -27.10 10.76
CA PHE A 246 28.98 -26.36 11.92
C PHE A 246 29.95 -26.47 13.11
N ALA A 247 30.66 -27.59 13.26
CA ALA A 247 31.60 -27.79 14.37
C ALA A 247 32.84 -26.87 14.35
N TYR A 248 33.15 -26.21 13.21
CA TYR A 248 34.36 -25.40 13.02
C TYR A 248 34.17 -23.90 13.29
N GLY A 249 32.98 -23.45 13.69
CA GLY A 249 32.69 -22.06 14.07
C GLY A 249 32.69 -21.05 12.92
N ILE A 250 32.67 -19.75 13.25
CA ILE A 250 32.53 -18.62 12.30
C ILE A 250 33.59 -18.64 11.18
N ALA A 251 34.80 -19.10 11.46
CA ALA A 251 35.92 -19.14 10.51
C ALA A 251 35.67 -20.09 9.32
N ALA A 252 34.97 -21.21 9.52
CA ALA A 252 34.63 -22.11 8.43
C ALA A 252 33.56 -21.53 7.49
N PHE A 253 32.72 -20.63 7.98
CA PHE A 253 31.73 -19.93 7.16
C PHE A 253 32.35 -18.79 6.37
N SER A 254 33.37 -18.10 6.89
CA SER A 254 34.04 -17.01 6.17
C SER A 254 34.70 -17.46 4.86
N ASP A 255 35.24 -18.68 4.82
CA ASP A 255 35.91 -19.23 3.63
C ASP A 255 34.94 -19.50 2.47
N PHE A 256 33.69 -19.86 2.78
CA PHE A 256 32.63 -20.06 1.77
C PHE A 256 31.98 -18.75 1.32
N CYS A 257 32.04 -17.72 2.15
CA CYS A 257 31.27 -16.51 2.02
C CYS A 257 31.92 -15.41 1.14
N GLY A 258 33.19 -15.54 0.77
CA GLY A 258 33.90 -14.57 -0.08
C GLY A 258 33.97 -14.93 -1.58
N LYS A 259 33.74 -16.19 -1.93
CA LYS A 259 33.88 -16.68 -3.31
C LYS A 259 32.54 -16.54 -4.05
N LYS A 260 32.53 -15.86 -5.20
CA LYS A 260 31.37 -15.87 -6.11
C LYS A 260 31.11 -17.30 -6.58
N ARG A 261 29.88 -17.79 -6.38
CA ARG A 261 29.47 -19.14 -6.78
C ARG A 261 29.35 -19.26 -8.29
N THR A 262 29.76 -20.40 -8.82
CA THR A 262 29.44 -20.74 -10.21
C THR A 262 28.04 -21.33 -10.29
N VAL A 263 27.45 -21.32 -11.49
CA VAL A 263 26.16 -21.96 -11.74
C VAL A 263 26.24 -23.47 -11.48
N GLU A 264 27.37 -24.11 -11.77
CA GLU A 264 27.59 -25.53 -11.50
C GLU A 264 27.59 -25.84 -9.99
N GLU A 265 28.26 -25.03 -9.17
CA GLU A 265 28.25 -25.16 -7.71
C GLU A 265 26.82 -25.01 -7.16
N SER A 266 26.08 -24.04 -7.68
CA SER A 266 24.69 -23.76 -7.33
C SER A 266 23.75 -24.92 -7.69
N LEU A 267 23.89 -25.47 -8.90
CA LEU A 267 23.13 -26.62 -9.36
C LEU A 267 23.48 -27.90 -8.60
N LYS A 268 24.75 -28.06 -8.18
CA LYS A 268 25.18 -29.21 -7.37
C LYS A 268 24.47 -29.21 -6.01
N GLU A 269 24.36 -28.04 -5.37
CA GLU A 269 23.65 -27.90 -4.11
C GLU A 269 22.15 -28.16 -4.26
N LEU A 270 21.52 -27.57 -5.27
CA LEU A 270 20.10 -27.81 -5.55
C LEU A 270 19.83 -29.30 -5.78
N LYS A 271 20.68 -29.98 -6.54
CA LYS A 271 20.59 -31.43 -6.75
C LYS A 271 20.79 -32.23 -5.46
N ALA A 272 21.65 -31.78 -4.55
CA ALA A 272 21.82 -32.41 -3.24
C ALA A 272 20.56 -32.27 -2.38
N TRP A 273 19.93 -31.11 -2.39
CA TRP A 273 18.65 -30.88 -1.71
C TRP A 273 17.51 -31.71 -2.32
N LEU A 274 17.45 -31.82 -3.65
CA LEU A 274 16.47 -32.69 -4.32
C LEU A 274 16.66 -34.16 -3.91
N LYS A 275 17.91 -34.64 -3.87
CA LYS A 275 18.21 -35.99 -3.36
C LYS A 275 17.84 -36.16 -1.89
N PHE A 276 18.03 -35.12 -1.08
CA PHE A 276 17.59 -35.11 0.31
C PHE A 276 16.07 -35.30 0.40
N LEU A 277 15.27 -34.59 -0.37
CA LEU A 277 13.81 -34.75 -0.40
C LEU A 277 13.34 -36.11 -0.95
N GLU A 278 14.10 -36.69 -1.87
CA GLU A 278 13.79 -37.98 -2.48
C GLU A 278 14.28 -39.17 -1.63
N ALA A 279 15.02 -38.92 -0.53
CA ALA A 279 15.54 -39.96 0.33
C ALA A 279 14.42 -40.66 1.12
N GLU A 280 14.48 -42.00 1.16
CA GLU A 280 13.60 -42.78 2.00
C GLU A 280 14.11 -42.75 3.45
N ILE A 281 13.45 -41.96 4.30
CA ILE A 281 13.75 -41.86 5.72
C ILE A 281 12.62 -42.53 6.52
N ALA A 282 13.00 -43.45 7.40
CA ALA A 282 12.05 -44.12 8.29
C ALA A 282 11.38 -43.12 9.24
N PRO A 283 10.05 -43.21 9.44
CA PRO A 283 9.35 -42.34 10.37
C PRO A 283 9.78 -42.65 11.81
N LEU A 284 9.95 -41.61 12.62
CA LEU A 284 10.24 -41.71 14.04
C LEU A 284 8.94 -41.55 14.83
N PRO A 285 8.43 -42.61 15.49
CA PRO A 285 7.17 -42.53 16.23
C PRO A 285 7.16 -41.40 17.26
N LYS A 286 8.26 -41.23 18.01
CA LYS A 286 8.39 -40.15 19.00
C LYS A 286 8.24 -38.76 18.40
N ALA A 287 8.79 -38.51 17.21
CA ALA A 287 8.67 -37.23 16.54
C ALA A 287 7.24 -37.00 16.02
N LYS A 288 6.61 -38.05 15.49
CA LYS A 288 5.20 -38.03 15.04
C LYS A 288 4.23 -37.77 16.20
N ASP A 289 4.39 -38.47 17.31
CA ASP A 289 3.53 -38.34 18.48
C ASP A 289 3.65 -36.94 19.09
N LEU A 290 4.88 -36.44 19.21
CA LEU A 290 5.10 -35.07 19.69
C LEU A 290 4.45 -34.04 18.77
N VAL A 291 4.78 -34.06 17.47
CA VAL A 291 4.29 -33.02 16.54
C VAL A 291 2.77 -32.99 16.41
N THR A 292 2.11 -34.14 16.56
CA THR A 292 0.64 -34.25 16.52
C THR A 292 -0.02 -33.87 17.84
N SER A 293 0.69 -33.99 18.98
CA SER A 293 0.21 -33.53 20.28
C SER A 293 0.31 -32.02 20.50
N LEU A 294 1.22 -31.36 19.78
CA LEU A 294 1.47 -29.93 19.93
C LEU A 294 0.39 -29.10 19.22
N SER A 295 -0.11 -28.09 19.93
CA SER A 295 -0.90 -27.00 19.34
C SER A 295 -0.05 -25.73 19.30
N PRO A 296 -0.09 -24.94 18.22
CA PRO A 296 0.54 -23.63 18.21
C PRO A 296 0.08 -22.79 19.40
N LEU A 297 1.04 -22.16 20.07
CA LEU A 297 0.73 -21.13 21.05
C LEU A 297 -0.02 -19.99 20.35
N GLU A 298 -1.32 -19.86 20.64
CA GLU A 298 -2.14 -18.77 20.13
C GLU A 298 -1.77 -17.47 20.86
N THR A 299 -1.51 -16.40 20.11
CA THR A 299 -1.47 -15.05 20.68
C THR A 299 -2.85 -14.75 21.27
N ALA A 300 -2.89 -14.33 22.55
CA ALA A 300 -4.15 -14.06 23.22
C ALA A 300 -4.91 -12.97 22.45
N ARG A 301 -6.08 -13.33 21.89
CA ARG A 301 -7.09 -12.32 21.58
C ARG A 301 -7.49 -11.63 22.89
N PRO A 302 -7.65 -10.30 22.92
CA PRO A 302 -8.18 -9.63 24.10
C PRO A 302 -9.53 -10.28 24.45
N ALA A 303 -9.66 -10.72 25.70
CA ALA A 303 -10.85 -11.42 26.18
C ALA A 303 -12.07 -10.50 26.08
N ALA A 304 -13.14 -10.99 25.46
CA ALA A 304 -14.46 -10.40 25.62
C ALA A 304 -14.89 -10.61 27.08
N GLY A 305 -15.11 -9.50 27.80
CA GLY A 305 -15.56 -9.54 29.19
C GLY A 305 -16.95 -10.19 29.34
N PRO A 306 -17.24 -10.80 30.50
CA PRO A 306 -18.50 -11.48 30.74
C PRO A 306 -19.64 -10.45 30.89
N GLY A 307 -20.73 -10.66 30.16
CA GLY A 307 -21.90 -9.82 30.23
C GLY A 307 -22.67 -9.96 31.55
N GLN A 308 -23.18 -8.84 32.05
CA GLN A 308 -24.44 -8.78 32.79
C GLN A 308 -25.22 -7.55 32.32
N GLY A 309 -26.51 -7.75 32.07
CA GLY A 309 -27.35 -6.84 31.33
C GLY A 309 -27.93 -5.67 32.12
N ALA A 310 -28.22 -4.60 31.41
CA ALA A 310 -29.36 -3.72 31.60
C ALA A 310 -29.60 -2.98 30.29
N ALA A 311 -30.85 -2.98 29.82
CA ALA A 311 -31.24 -2.39 28.54
C ALA A 311 -31.16 -0.86 28.57
N VAL A 312 -30.47 -0.28 27.59
CA VAL A 312 -30.60 1.13 27.17
C VAL A 312 -30.55 1.15 25.64
N PRO A 313 -31.54 1.74 24.94
CA PRO A 313 -31.52 1.80 23.49
C PRO A 313 -30.64 2.98 23.07
N THR A 314 -29.42 2.69 22.64
CA THR A 314 -28.55 3.68 22.00
C THR A 314 -27.93 3.05 20.77
N VAL A 315 -28.13 3.72 19.64
CA VAL A 315 -27.67 3.38 18.30
C VAL A 315 -26.18 2.98 18.36
N ALA A 316 -25.91 1.71 18.08
CA ALA A 316 -24.57 1.15 18.13
C ALA A 316 -23.80 1.47 16.86
N THR A 317 -22.77 2.30 16.98
CA THR A 317 -21.62 2.32 16.08
C THR A 317 -20.94 0.93 16.12
N PRO A 318 -20.59 0.29 14.99
CA PRO A 318 -19.96 -1.03 15.06
C PRO A 318 -18.49 -0.89 15.48
N ALA A 319 -18.19 -1.39 16.68
CA ALA A 319 -16.84 -1.65 17.17
C ALA A 319 -16.26 -2.88 16.47
N GLY A 320 -15.03 -2.74 15.94
CA GLY A 320 -14.34 -3.76 15.16
C GLY A 320 -13.85 -4.97 15.97
N GLY A 321 -14.72 -5.96 16.13
CA GLY A 321 -14.35 -7.32 16.53
C GLY A 321 -14.49 -8.31 15.36
N PHE A 322 -13.78 -9.44 15.43
CA PHE A 322 -13.96 -10.56 14.48
C PHE A 322 -15.42 -11.02 14.49
N GLN A 323 -16.11 -10.91 13.36
CA GLN A 323 -17.43 -11.48 13.19
C GLN A 323 -17.38 -12.64 12.20
N PRO A 324 -18.34 -13.58 12.23
CA PRO A 324 -18.45 -14.59 11.18
C PRO A 324 -18.45 -13.90 9.81
N PHE A 325 -17.71 -14.41 8.83
CA PHE A 325 -17.64 -13.79 7.49
C PHE A 325 -19.04 -13.56 6.89
N ALA A 326 -20.02 -14.42 7.17
CA ALA A 326 -21.40 -14.19 6.76
C ALA A 326 -22.04 -12.94 7.41
N ALA A 327 -21.70 -12.62 8.66
CA ALA A 327 -22.11 -11.38 9.33
C ALA A 327 -21.31 -10.18 8.81
N GLU A 328 -20.02 -10.33 8.54
CA GLU A 328 -19.21 -9.28 7.91
C GLU A 328 -19.71 -8.96 6.50
N VAL A 329 -20.01 -9.95 5.67
CA VAL A 329 -20.59 -9.79 4.33
C VAL A 329 -21.99 -9.19 4.38
N ARG A 330 -22.79 -9.49 5.41
CA ARG A 330 -24.11 -8.88 5.62
C ARG A 330 -24.02 -7.44 6.14
N ALA A 331 -22.95 -7.11 6.87
CA ALA A 331 -22.68 -5.77 7.41
C ALA A 331 -21.94 -4.86 6.42
N VAL A 332 -21.18 -5.44 5.48
CA VAL A 332 -20.65 -4.77 4.30
C VAL A 332 -21.86 -4.41 3.45
N PRO A 333 -22.19 -3.12 3.27
CA PRO A 333 -23.21 -2.72 2.32
C PRO A 333 -22.84 -3.38 0.99
N PRO A 334 -23.77 -4.07 0.33
CA PRO A 334 -23.45 -4.77 -0.90
C PRO A 334 -22.73 -3.79 -1.82
N ALA A 335 -21.50 -4.12 -2.27
CA ALA A 335 -20.72 -3.26 -3.17
C ALA A 335 -21.43 -2.99 -4.52
N TRP A 336 -22.57 -3.66 -4.73
CA TRP A 336 -23.52 -3.56 -5.83
C TRP A 336 -24.79 -2.78 -5.49
N ALA A 337 -24.94 -2.23 -4.28
CA ALA A 337 -25.99 -1.25 -4.01
C ALA A 337 -25.72 -0.01 -4.86
N PRO A 338 -26.67 0.39 -5.73
CA PRO A 338 -26.54 1.66 -6.43
C PRO A 338 -26.44 2.78 -5.39
N PRO A 339 -25.60 3.81 -5.62
CA PRO A 339 -25.56 4.94 -4.71
C PRO A 339 -26.95 5.56 -4.56
N ALA A 340 -27.18 6.20 -3.41
CA ALA A 340 -28.42 6.96 -3.19
C ALA A 340 -28.62 8.04 -4.25
N GLY A 341 -27.52 8.54 -4.83
CA GLY A 341 -27.52 9.44 -5.99
C GLY A 341 -26.11 9.70 -6.50
N SER A 342 -25.98 10.60 -7.46
CA SER A 342 -24.70 11.07 -7.98
C SER A 342 -24.80 12.57 -8.27
N LEU A 343 -23.79 13.33 -7.89
CA LEU A 343 -23.63 14.71 -8.30
C LEU A 343 -23.11 14.74 -9.73
N SER A 344 -23.86 15.36 -10.63
CA SER A 344 -23.45 15.54 -12.02
C SER A 344 -22.19 16.40 -12.09
N LEU A 345 -21.34 16.14 -13.10
CA LEU A 345 -20.16 16.94 -13.40
C LEU A 345 -20.42 17.83 -14.62
N PRO A 346 -19.77 19.01 -14.72
CA PRO A 346 -19.84 19.84 -15.92
C PRO A 346 -19.07 19.23 -17.11
N TRP A 347 -18.35 18.12 -16.89
CA TRP A 347 -17.53 17.40 -17.86
C TRP A 347 -18.09 15.99 -18.06
N ALA A 348 -18.57 15.70 -19.27
CA ALA A 348 -19.32 14.48 -19.58
C ALA A 348 -18.42 13.23 -19.62
N GLU A 349 -17.23 13.31 -20.20
CA GLU A 349 -16.28 12.19 -20.24
C GLU A 349 -15.72 11.89 -18.86
N LEU A 350 -15.38 12.90 -18.05
CA LEU A 350 -14.97 12.71 -16.67
C LEU A 350 -16.12 12.11 -15.86
N GLY A 351 -17.35 12.61 -16.02
CA GLY A 351 -18.55 12.02 -15.41
C GLY A 351 -18.69 10.54 -15.76
N ARG A 352 -18.54 10.19 -17.04
CA ARG A 352 -18.58 8.80 -17.51
C ARG A 352 -17.44 7.96 -16.92
N ALA A 353 -16.22 8.47 -16.92
CA ALA A 353 -15.04 7.79 -16.39
C ALA A 353 -15.14 7.55 -14.87
N LEU A 354 -15.89 8.37 -14.13
CA LEU A 354 -16.16 8.16 -12.70
C LEU A 354 -17.37 7.26 -12.41
N GLY A 355 -18.11 6.84 -13.44
CA GLY A 355 -19.30 5.99 -13.29
C GLY A 355 -20.62 6.75 -13.17
N GLY A 356 -20.71 7.94 -13.77
CA GLY A 356 -21.91 8.79 -13.79
C GLY A 356 -21.87 10.00 -12.85
N GLY A 357 -20.67 10.46 -12.45
CA GLY A 357 -20.49 11.64 -11.58
C GLY A 357 -19.90 11.29 -10.20
N LEU A 358 -20.14 12.16 -9.20
CA LEU A 358 -19.69 11.94 -7.83
C LEU A 358 -20.79 11.26 -7.02
N ALA A 359 -20.58 9.96 -6.79
CA ALA A 359 -21.42 9.11 -5.96
C ALA A 359 -21.79 9.73 -4.60
N VAL A 360 -23.02 9.53 -4.12
CA VAL A 360 -23.41 9.92 -2.76
C VAL A 360 -23.70 8.68 -1.92
N PRO A 361 -23.06 8.50 -0.74
CA PRO A 361 -21.87 9.21 -0.24
C PRO A 361 -20.56 8.73 -0.89
N SER A 362 -19.49 9.52 -0.82
CA SER A 362 -18.18 9.16 -1.37
C SER A 362 -17.00 10.04 -0.92
N LEU A 363 -15.78 9.56 -1.16
CA LEU A 363 -14.54 10.32 -1.07
C LEU A 363 -13.79 10.31 -2.42
N HIS A 364 -13.55 11.48 -3.00
CA HIS A 364 -12.82 11.65 -4.26
C HIS A 364 -11.52 12.42 -4.04
N VAL A 365 -10.48 12.07 -4.80
CA VAL A 365 -9.15 12.68 -4.71
C VAL A 365 -8.73 13.28 -6.05
N VAL A 366 -8.25 14.52 -6.01
CA VAL A 366 -7.68 15.25 -7.15
C VAL A 366 -6.22 15.58 -6.85
N ALA A 367 -5.30 14.81 -7.43
CA ALA A 367 -3.86 14.93 -7.24
C ALA A 367 -3.19 15.68 -8.40
N GLY A 368 -1.98 16.19 -8.16
CA GLY A 368 -1.15 16.84 -9.17
C GLY A 368 -0.20 17.85 -8.53
N ALA A 369 0.78 18.31 -9.30
CA ALA A 369 1.72 19.33 -8.85
C ALA A 369 1.02 20.69 -8.61
N ARG A 370 1.77 21.63 -8.03
CA ARG A 370 1.35 23.04 -7.99
C ARG A 370 1.17 23.57 -9.42
N GLU A 371 0.25 24.52 -9.59
CA GLU A 371 -0.03 25.15 -10.89
C GLU A 371 -0.64 24.26 -12.00
N GLU A 372 -0.98 23.00 -11.71
CA GLU A 372 -1.58 22.08 -12.69
C GLU A 372 -3.06 22.36 -13.02
N GLY A 373 -3.68 23.36 -12.38
CA GLY A 373 -5.08 23.74 -12.58
C GLY A 373 -6.08 23.07 -11.63
N LYS A 374 -5.62 22.41 -10.55
CA LYS A 374 -6.51 21.77 -9.55
C LYS A 374 -7.51 22.73 -8.93
N ALA A 375 -7.04 23.91 -8.52
CA ALA A 375 -7.87 25.00 -7.99
C ALA A 375 -8.99 25.39 -8.97
N ALA A 376 -8.64 25.55 -10.25
CA ALA A 376 -9.60 25.88 -11.30
C ALA A 376 -10.63 24.75 -11.47
N LEU A 377 -10.18 23.49 -11.51
CA LEU A 377 -11.06 22.33 -11.62
C LEU A 377 -12.04 22.28 -10.43
N LEU A 378 -11.54 22.44 -9.21
CA LEU A 378 -12.37 22.43 -8.00
C LEU A 378 -13.36 23.60 -7.95
N LEU A 379 -12.95 24.79 -8.37
CA LEU A 379 -13.84 25.95 -8.46
C LEU A 379 -14.98 25.69 -9.46
N ASN A 380 -14.67 25.18 -10.66
CA ASN A 380 -15.68 24.84 -11.66
C ASN A 380 -16.64 23.75 -11.14
N LEU A 381 -16.09 22.74 -10.46
CA LEU A 381 -16.86 21.68 -9.83
C LEU A 381 -17.80 22.24 -8.76
N ALA A 382 -17.29 23.05 -7.84
CA ALA A 382 -18.05 23.63 -6.74
C ALA A 382 -19.16 24.54 -7.25
N ALA A 383 -18.86 25.35 -8.28
CA ALA A 383 -19.85 26.22 -8.89
C ALA A 383 -20.96 25.45 -9.59
N HIS A 384 -20.63 24.39 -10.33
CA HIS A 384 -21.61 23.50 -10.94
C HIS A 384 -22.43 22.74 -9.88
N ALA A 385 -21.77 22.25 -8.84
CA ALA A 385 -22.41 21.48 -7.78
C ALA A 385 -23.37 22.30 -6.91
N ALA A 386 -23.17 23.62 -6.78
CA ALA A 386 -24.05 24.50 -6.02
C ALA A 386 -25.52 24.49 -6.51
N ALA A 387 -25.75 24.15 -7.78
CA ALA A 387 -27.10 24.00 -8.34
C ALA A 387 -27.83 22.75 -7.84
N GLN A 388 -27.11 21.73 -7.35
CA GLN A 388 -27.64 20.42 -6.98
C GLN A 388 -27.33 20.01 -5.53
N ALA A 389 -26.42 20.70 -4.85
CA ALA A 389 -25.90 20.36 -3.52
C ALA A 389 -25.59 21.61 -2.68
N SER A 390 -25.60 21.46 -1.36
CA SER A 390 -25.00 22.44 -0.45
C SER A 390 -23.48 22.21 -0.41
N VAL A 391 -22.70 23.19 -0.83
CA VAL A 391 -21.25 23.07 -1.03
C VAL A 391 -20.49 23.84 0.04
N LEU A 392 -19.65 23.17 0.84
CA LEU A 392 -18.64 23.80 1.67
C LEU A 392 -17.28 23.69 0.97
N TYR A 393 -16.68 24.82 0.65
CA TYR A 393 -15.38 24.93 0.02
C TYR A 393 -14.37 25.50 1.03
N ILE A 394 -13.36 24.71 1.40
CA ILE A 394 -12.28 25.12 2.30
C ILE A 394 -10.97 25.17 1.52
N SER A 395 -10.37 26.35 1.39
CA SER A 395 -9.11 26.54 0.69
C SER A 395 -7.95 26.79 1.66
N LYS A 396 -6.85 26.05 1.48
CA LYS A 396 -5.57 26.37 2.14
C LYS A 396 -4.68 27.32 1.32
N GLU A 397 -5.06 27.62 0.08
CA GLU A 397 -4.25 28.47 -0.80
C GLU A 397 -4.86 29.84 -1.08
N HIS A 398 -6.19 29.98 -1.09
CA HIS A 398 -6.85 31.25 -1.42
C HIS A 398 -7.62 31.82 -0.26
N ASP A 399 -7.54 33.14 -0.10
CA ASP A 399 -8.47 33.89 0.73
C ASP A 399 -9.79 34.16 -0.02
N THR A 400 -10.73 34.80 0.67
CA THR A 400 -12.06 35.10 0.10
C THR A 400 -11.99 36.04 -1.11
N TYR A 401 -11.09 37.01 -1.13
CA TYR A 401 -10.96 37.98 -2.22
C TYR A 401 -10.33 37.36 -3.46
N GLU A 402 -9.32 36.51 -3.28
CA GLU A 402 -8.71 35.74 -4.35
C GLU A 402 -9.72 34.76 -4.96
N PHE A 403 -10.45 34.03 -4.12
CA PHE A 403 -11.50 33.11 -4.58
C PHE A 403 -12.60 33.85 -5.37
N ALA A 404 -13.10 34.98 -4.84
CA ALA A 404 -14.08 35.80 -5.54
C ALA A 404 -13.55 36.33 -6.88
N GLY A 405 -12.28 36.75 -6.93
CA GLY A 405 -11.65 37.20 -8.18
C GLY A 405 -11.53 36.11 -9.23
N ARG A 406 -11.15 34.89 -8.81
CA ARG A 406 -11.10 33.70 -9.67
C ARG A 406 -12.48 33.34 -10.21
N LEU A 407 -13.49 33.37 -9.34
CA LEU A 407 -14.88 33.09 -9.70
C LEU A 407 -15.42 34.11 -10.71
N ALA A 408 -15.14 35.40 -10.49
CA ALA A 408 -15.52 36.48 -11.40
C ALA A 408 -14.83 36.36 -12.76
N ALA A 409 -13.53 36.05 -12.79
CA ALA A 409 -12.78 35.81 -14.03
C ALA A 409 -13.36 34.63 -14.83
N TRP A 410 -13.71 33.54 -14.15
CA TRP A 410 -14.34 32.36 -14.74
C TRP A 410 -15.71 32.67 -15.35
N ALA A 411 -16.61 33.28 -14.58
CA ALA A 411 -17.97 33.59 -15.05
C ALA A 411 -17.98 34.70 -16.11
N GLY A 412 -17.16 35.74 -15.92
CA GLY A 412 -17.04 36.88 -16.82
C GLY A 412 -16.18 36.62 -18.07
N LYS A 413 -15.50 35.47 -18.16
CA LYS A 413 -14.56 35.12 -19.24
C LYS A 413 -13.48 36.20 -19.45
N ALA A 414 -12.98 36.76 -18.35
CA ALA A 414 -12.01 37.84 -18.36
C ALA A 414 -10.68 37.37 -17.74
N ALA A 415 -9.55 37.79 -18.33
CA ALA A 415 -8.23 37.30 -17.93
C ALA A 415 -7.88 37.74 -16.50
N LEU A 416 -7.76 36.76 -15.60
CA LEU A 416 -7.48 36.98 -14.17
C LEU A 416 -6.19 37.78 -13.93
N PRO A 417 -5.04 37.51 -14.60
CA PRO A 417 -3.83 38.31 -14.39
C PRO A 417 -4.02 39.78 -14.77
N GLU A 418 -4.79 40.06 -15.82
CA GLU A 418 -5.08 41.42 -16.27
C GLU A 418 -5.99 42.13 -15.28
N LEU A 419 -7.06 41.48 -14.83
CA LEU A 419 -7.94 42.01 -13.79
C LEU A 419 -7.18 42.29 -12.48
N ALA A 420 -6.32 41.36 -12.06
CA ALA A 420 -5.52 41.50 -10.84
C ALA A 420 -4.54 42.68 -10.92
N LEU A 421 -3.91 42.89 -12.09
CA LEU A 421 -2.98 43.98 -12.33
C LEU A 421 -3.68 45.35 -12.42
N LYS A 422 -4.79 45.43 -13.16
CA LYS A 422 -5.46 46.70 -13.47
C LYS A 422 -6.40 47.18 -12.38
N ARG A 423 -6.98 46.30 -11.55
CA ARG A 423 -7.99 46.69 -10.54
C ARG A 423 -7.48 47.73 -9.53
N THR A 424 -6.18 47.77 -9.27
CA THR A 424 -5.52 48.72 -8.34
C THR A 424 -5.05 50.00 -9.03
N ALA A 425 -5.12 50.09 -10.36
CA ALA A 425 -4.75 51.28 -11.10
C ALA A 425 -5.78 52.41 -10.92
N ALA A 426 -5.29 53.65 -10.91
CA ALA A 426 -6.12 54.84 -11.00
C ALA A 426 -6.48 55.15 -12.47
N GLY A 427 -7.59 55.84 -12.70
CA GLY A 427 -8.06 56.22 -14.04
C GLY A 427 -8.91 55.16 -14.74
N ALA A 428 -9.21 55.42 -16.02
CA ALA A 428 -10.19 54.67 -16.82
C ALA A 428 -9.90 53.17 -16.90
N ASP A 429 -8.64 52.77 -17.09
CA ASP A 429 -8.26 51.34 -17.16
C ASP A 429 -8.56 50.58 -15.87
N GLY A 430 -8.37 51.23 -14.71
CA GLY A 430 -8.71 50.64 -13.42
C GLY A 430 -10.21 50.56 -13.18
N GLU A 431 -10.97 51.56 -13.64
CA GLU A 431 -12.44 51.54 -13.57
C GLU A 431 -13.04 50.43 -14.41
N VAL A 432 -12.55 50.26 -15.65
CA VAL A 432 -12.99 49.17 -16.54
C VAL A 432 -12.70 47.81 -15.90
N ALA A 433 -11.52 47.59 -15.34
CA ALA A 433 -11.18 46.33 -14.67
C ALA A 433 -12.07 46.06 -13.45
N ARG A 434 -12.37 47.10 -12.63
CA ARG A 434 -13.30 46.99 -11.49
C ARG A 434 -14.73 46.67 -11.94
N GLN A 435 -15.20 47.29 -13.02
CA GLN A 435 -16.52 47.00 -13.60
C GLN A 435 -16.61 45.59 -14.16
N GLN A 436 -15.58 45.11 -14.89
CA GLN A 436 -15.52 43.74 -15.39
C GLN A 436 -15.52 42.72 -14.25
N LEU A 437 -14.76 42.99 -13.18
CA LEU A 437 -14.74 42.14 -11.99
C LEU A 437 -16.12 42.09 -11.31
N ALA A 438 -16.76 43.24 -11.12
CA ALA A 438 -18.09 43.33 -10.52
C ALA A 438 -19.16 42.61 -11.36
N ALA A 439 -19.14 42.80 -12.68
CA ALA A 439 -20.05 42.13 -13.60
C ALA A 439 -19.85 40.61 -13.61
N GLY A 440 -18.59 40.15 -13.65
CA GLY A 440 -18.25 38.73 -13.56
C GLY A 440 -18.70 38.10 -12.24
N LEU A 441 -18.50 38.81 -11.12
CA LEU A 441 -18.94 38.33 -9.80
C LEU A 441 -20.46 38.26 -9.71
N ALA A 442 -21.18 39.28 -10.19
CA ALA A 442 -22.64 39.28 -10.23
C ALA A 442 -23.17 38.11 -11.07
N ALA A 443 -22.56 37.85 -12.24
CA ALA A 443 -22.91 36.71 -13.08
C ALA A 443 -22.66 35.36 -12.37
N ALA A 444 -21.55 35.23 -11.65
CA ALA A 444 -21.25 34.03 -10.88
C ALA A 444 -22.26 33.82 -9.73
N LEU A 445 -22.50 34.85 -8.92
CA LEU A 445 -23.42 34.76 -7.78
C LEU A 445 -24.85 34.43 -8.21
N GLY A 446 -25.30 34.98 -9.34
CA GLY A 446 -26.60 34.64 -9.94
C GLY A 446 -26.73 33.16 -10.31
N GLY A 447 -25.64 32.49 -10.67
CA GLY A 447 -25.60 31.05 -10.98
C GLY A 447 -25.38 30.13 -9.77
N LEU A 448 -24.68 30.61 -8.73
CA LEU A 448 -24.38 29.83 -7.52
C LEU A 448 -25.56 29.74 -6.55
N GLY A 449 -26.36 30.80 -6.45
CA GLY A 449 -27.36 30.95 -5.38
C GLY A 449 -26.72 30.98 -3.99
N GLU A 450 -27.50 30.68 -2.95
CA GLU A 450 -27.06 30.69 -1.54
C GLU A 450 -26.49 29.34 -1.06
N HIS A 451 -25.96 28.52 -1.97
CA HIS A 451 -25.57 27.13 -1.69
C HIS A 451 -24.07 26.89 -1.67
N LEU A 452 -23.24 27.88 -1.99
CA LEU A 452 -21.79 27.80 -1.89
C LEU A 452 -21.29 28.55 -0.66
N PHE A 453 -20.77 27.81 0.32
CA PHE A 453 -20.13 28.33 1.53
C PHE A 453 -18.63 28.24 1.36
N PHE A 454 -17.91 29.33 1.61
CA PHE A 454 -16.46 29.40 1.43
C PHE A 454 -15.73 29.70 2.74
N ARG A 455 -14.57 29.05 2.93
CA ARG A 455 -13.60 29.34 3.98
C ARG A 455 -12.20 29.36 3.38
N GLY A 456 -11.51 30.49 3.48
CA GLY A 456 -10.18 30.68 2.94
C GLY A 456 -9.06 30.31 3.91
N CYS A 457 -7.82 30.52 3.45
CA CYS A 457 -6.59 30.25 4.21
C CYS A 457 -6.40 31.19 5.41
N ASP A 458 -7.15 32.29 5.44
CA ASP A 458 -7.26 33.27 6.52
C ASP A 458 -8.13 32.77 7.70
N GLY A 459 -8.88 31.68 7.53
CA GLY A 459 -9.72 31.09 8.56
C GLY A 459 -8.98 30.12 9.51
N PRO A 460 -9.39 30.01 10.80
CA PRO A 460 -8.74 29.16 11.80
C PRO A 460 -9.05 27.67 11.66
N ILE A 461 -9.60 27.22 10.52
CA ILE A 461 -10.07 25.84 10.36
C ILE A 461 -8.88 24.91 10.21
N ASP A 462 -8.78 23.95 11.12
CA ASP A 462 -7.89 22.81 10.95
C ASP A 462 -8.54 21.78 10.03
N VAL A 463 -8.13 21.81 8.76
CA VAL A 463 -8.51 20.82 7.76
C VAL A 463 -8.08 19.40 8.11
N PHE A 464 -7.21 19.21 9.11
CA PHE A 464 -6.79 17.91 9.58
C PHE A 464 -7.52 17.42 10.83
N ASP A 465 -8.57 18.13 11.26
CA ASP A 465 -9.50 17.70 12.31
C ASP A 465 -10.82 17.20 11.69
N PRO A 466 -11.00 15.88 11.51
CA PRO A 466 -12.22 15.33 10.93
C PRO A 466 -13.48 15.61 11.76
N ASP A 467 -13.37 15.77 13.08
CA ASP A 467 -14.55 16.04 13.91
C ASP A 467 -15.00 17.50 13.71
N GLY A 468 -14.07 18.44 13.67
CA GLY A 468 -14.35 19.82 13.27
C GLY A 468 -14.96 19.90 11.87
N LEU A 469 -14.41 19.17 10.90
CA LEU A 469 -14.99 19.07 9.55
C LEU A 469 -16.41 18.47 9.56
N ALA A 470 -16.66 17.48 10.41
CA ALA A 470 -17.97 16.86 10.56
C ALA A 470 -19.03 17.88 10.99
N GLU A 471 -18.72 18.67 12.01
CA GLU A 471 -19.62 19.70 12.52
C GLU A 471 -19.90 20.77 11.46
N LEU A 472 -18.87 21.22 10.74
CA LEU A 472 -19.05 22.17 9.64
C LEU A 472 -19.97 21.64 8.53
N VAL A 473 -19.85 20.35 8.18
CA VAL A 473 -20.71 19.73 7.16
C VAL A 473 -22.14 19.57 7.66
N LYS A 474 -22.35 19.25 8.95
CA LYS A 474 -23.69 19.18 9.56
C LYS A 474 -24.39 20.53 9.59
N MET A 475 -23.64 21.63 9.68
CA MET A 475 -24.18 23.00 9.62
C MET A 475 -24.69 23.40 8.23
N LEU A 476 -24.37 22.63 7.17
CA LEU A 476 -24.90 22.91 5.83
C LEU A 476 -26.41 22.64 5.78
N PRO A 477 -27.18 23.48 5.05
CA PRO A 477 -28.63 23.34 4.92
C PRO A 477 -29.06 21.92 4.53
N ASP A 478 -30.08 21.41 5.23
CA ASP A 478 -30.72 20.11 4.95
C ASP A 478 -31.56 20.13 3.66
N GLY A 479 -31.89 18.95 3.14
CA GLY A 479 -32.80 18.79 2.00
C GLY A 479 -32.12 18.70 0.63
N ARG A 480 -30.79 18.79 0.58
CA ARG A 480 -29.97 18.52 -0.62
C ARG A 480 -28.73 17.69 -0.24
N PRO A 481 -28.11 16.98 -1.20
CA PRO A 481 -26.79 16.40 -0.99
C PRO A 481 -25.79 17.44 -0.49
N ARG A 482 -24.84 17.00 0.33
CA ARG A 482 -23.76 17.85 0.86
C ARG A 482 -22.45 17.54 0.14
N LEU A 483 -21.72 18.58 -0.25
CA LEU A 483 -20.39 18.48 -0.85
C LEU A 483 -19.38 19.25 0.01
N LEU A 484 -18.34 18.57 0.46
CA LEU A 484 -17.16 19.21 1.06
C LEU A 484 -16.00 19.18 0.05
N VAL A 485 -15.46 20.35 -0.27
CA VAL A 485 -14.23 20.52 -1.05
C VAL A 485 -13.11 20.97 -0.13
N LEU A 486 -12.05 20.18 -0.04
CA LEU A 486 -10.82 20.51 0.67
C LEU A 486 -9.72 20.80 -0.35
N GLU A 487 -9.42 22.07 -0.56
CA GLU A 487 -8.43 22.51 -1.52
C GLU A 487 -7.02 22.64 -0.90
N SER A 488 -6.10 22.01 -1.64
CA SER A 488 -4.64 22.16 -1.61
C SER A 488 -3.93 21.67 -0.35
N LEU A 489 -4.20 20.42 0.05
CA LEU A 489 -3.41 19.76 1.10
C LEU A 489 -2.09 19.21 0.53
N PRO A 490 -0.95 19.38 1.21
CA PRO A 490 0.28 18.69 0.84
C PRO A 490 0.11 17.17 1.02
N ALA A 491 0.46 16.36 0.01
CA ALA A 491 0.27 14.92 0.06
C ALA A 491 1.04 14.28 1.23
N GLU A 492 2.25 14.77 1.50
CA GLU A 492 3.09 14.37 2.63
C GLU A 492 2.46 14.69 3.98
N ALA A 493 1.79 15.84 4.10
CA ALA A 493 1.11 16.23 5.33
C ALA A 493 -0.10 15.34 5.61
N VAL A 494 -0.82 14.93 4.56
CA VAL A 494 -1.91 13.96 4.66
C VAL A 494 -1.37 12.57 4.99
N ALA A 495 -0.29 12.14 4.32
CA ALA A 495 0.33 10.82 4.55
C ALA A 495 0.92 10.68 5.95
N ALA A 496 1.43 11.76 6.54
CA ALA A 496 1.96 11.78 7.90
C ALA A 496 0.88 11.53 8.98
N ARG A 497 -0.41 11.62 8.63
CA ARG A 497 -1.53 11.46 9.57
C ARG A 497 -2.19 10.10 9.38
N ALA A 498 -1.75 9.13 10.20
CA ALA A 498 -2.26 7.77 10.15
C ALA A 498 -3.79 7.71 10.25
N GLY A 499 -4.42 6.99 9.32
CA GLY A 499 -5.88 6.78 9.32
C GLY A 499 -6.72 7.99 8.91
N TYR A 500 -6.14 9.15 8.61
CA TYR A 500 -6.88 10.36 8.25
C TYR A 500 -7.79 10.14 7.02
N ALA A 501 -7.26 9.57 5.94
CA ALA A 501 -8.04 9.29 4.73
C ALA A 501 -9.18 8.28 4.96
N ALA A 502 -8.95 7.26 5.78
CA ALA A 502 -9.97 6.29 6.16
C ALA A 502 -11.06 6.94 7.03
N ARG A 503 -10.68 7.88 7.91
CA ARG A 503 -11.60 8.64 8.75
C ARG A 503 -12.45 9.62 7.93
N LEU A 504 -11.86 10.33 6.97
CA LEU A 504 -12.60 11.17 6.02
C LEU A 504 -13.61 10.35 5.22
N ARG A 505 -13.22 9.16 4.75
CA ARG A 505 -14.13 8.28 4.02
C ARG A 505 -15.33 7.87 4.89
N ARG A 506 -15.06 7.39 6.12
CA ARG A 506 -16.13 7.04 7.07
C ARG A 506 -17.04 8.23 7.32
N LEU A 507 -16.46 9.39 7.54
CA LEU A 507 -17.22 10.61 7.80
C LEU A 507 -18.13 11.00 6.62
N ALA A 508 -17.64 10.93 5.39
CA ALA A 508 -18.46 11.15 4.20
C ALA A 508 -19.66 10.18 4.15
N HIS A 509 -19.44 8.91 4.47
CA HIS A 509 -20.51 7.91 4.55
C HIS A 509 -21.51 8.19 5.68
N ASP A 510 -21.04 8.45 6.90
CA ASP A 510 -21.86 8.69 8.07
C ASP A 510 -22.75 9.94 7.90
N LEU A 511 -22.24 10.95 7.20
CA LEU A 511 -22.96 12.19 6.91
C LEU A 511 -23.80 12.14 5.63
N GLY A 512 -23.73 11.06 4.85
CA GLY A 512 -24.39 10.99 3.54
C GLY A 512 -23.87 12.05 2.55
N ALA A 513 -22.60 12.42 2.64
CA ALA A 513 -21.97 13.53 1.92
C ALA A 513 -20.94 13.07 0.88
N VAL A 514 -20.59 13.98 -0.03
CA VAL A 514 -19.50 13.82 -1.01
C VAL A 514 -18.32 14.65 -0.55
N PHE A 515 -17.16 14.03 -0.39
CA PHE A 515 -15.92 14.73 -0.04
C PHE A 515 -14.99 14.72 -1.26
N VAL A 516 -14.43 15.88 -1.60
CA VAL A 516 -13.44 16.04 -2.66
C VAL A 516 -12.19 16.67 -2.07
N LEU A 517 -11.09 15.94 -2.09
CA LEU A 517 -9.81 16.37 -1.55
C LEU A 517 -8.82 16.64 -2.67
N SER A 518 -8.18 17.81 -2.67
CA SER A 518 -7.06 18.09 -3.56
C SER A 518 -5.72 17.93 -2.86
N LEU A 519 -4.80 17.23 -3.53
CA LEU A 519 -3.45 16.92 -3.04
C LEU A 519 -2.39 17.58 -3.91
N HIS A 520 -1.41 18.23 -3.28
CA HIS A 520 -0.15 18.55 -3.94
C HIS A 520 0.78 17.36 -3.89
N THR A 521 1.10 16.83 -5.06
CA THR A 521 2.17 15.85 -5.24
C THR A 521 3.41 16.56 -5.76
N ALA A 522 4.56 15.89 -5.68
CA ALA A 522 5.74 16.33 -6.42
C ALA A 522 5.41 16.46 -7.92
N PRO A 523 6.10 17.34 -8.67
CA PRO A 523 6.04 17.35 -10.12
C PRO A 523 6.64 16.05 -10.66
N LEU A 524 5.88 15.35 -11.51
CA LEU A 524 6.25 14.03 -12.01
C LEU A 524 6.39 14.09 -13.53
N PRO A 525 7.59 13.90 -14.09
CA PRO A 525 7.73 13.73 -15.53
C PRO A 525 7.11 12.39 -15.91
N LEU A 526 6.00 12.42 -16.64
CA LEU A 526 5.35 11.24 -17.19
C LEU A 526 5.67 11.16 -18.69
N PRO A 527 6.70 10.39 -19.10
CA PRO A 527 7.02 10.23 -20.52
C PRO A 527 5.92 9.48 -21.27
N ARG A 528 5.20 8.59 -20.57
CA ARG A 528 4.10 7.78 -21.10
C ARG A 528 2.84 7.99 -20.26
N PRO A 529 2.15 9.15 -20.37
CA PRO A 529 1.00 9.45 -19.53
C PRO A 529 -0.24 8.57 -19.81
N HIS A 530 -0.21 7.74 -20.84
CA HIS A 530 -1.21 6.70 -21.11
C HIS A 530 -1.01 5.41 -20.30
N LEU A 531 0.12 5.26 -19.61
CA LEU A 531 0.41 4.12 -18.73
C LEU A 531 0.36 4.56 -17.27
N VAL A 532 -0.01 3.64 -16.38
CA VAL A 532 0.10 3.80 -14.93
C VAL A 532 1.50 3.33 -14.51
N GLU A 533 2.34 4.24 -14.03
CA GLU A 533 3.76 3.97 -13.74
C GLU A 533 4.21 4.60 -12.42
N GLY A 534 5.23 4.00 -11.79
CA GLY A 534 5.97 4.47 -10.62
C GLY A 534 5.17 5.39 -9.66
N PRO A 535 5.23 6.71 -9.83
CA PRO A 535 4.50 7.66 -8.97
C PRO A 535 2.98 7.47 -8.89
N ASP A 536 2.35 7.00 -9.97
CA ASP A 536 0.92 6.67 -9.96
C ASP A 536 0.64 5.45 -9.06
N LEU A 537 1.57 4.49 -9.01
CA LEU A 537 1.45 3.31 -8.15
C LEU A 537 1.55 3.70 -6.67
N GLU A 538 2.39 4.68 -6.32
CA GLU A 538 2.48 5.23 -4.96
C GLU A 538 1.16 5.91 -4.56
N LEU A 539 0.61 6.75 -5.45
CA LEU A 539 -0.70 7.37 -5.23
C LEU A 539 -1.82 6.34 -5.10
N LEU A 540 -1.82 5.31 -5.95
CA LEU A 540 -2.80 4.21 -5.90
C LEU A 540 -2.67 3.42 -4.60
N ALA A 541 -1.44 3.08 -4.17
CA ALA A 541 -1.21 2.37 -2.92
C ALA A 541 -1.77 3.14 -1.72
N ALA A 542 -1.58 4.46 -1.69
CA ALA A 542 -2.07 5.32 -0.62
C ALA A 542 -3.60 5.51 -0.63
N TRP A 543 -4.22 5.64 -1.81
CA TRP A 543 -5.60 6.15 -1.93
C TRP A 543 -6.62 5.15 -2.46
N GLN A 544 -6.23 4.13 -3.24
CA GLN A 544 -7.18 3.20 -3.87
C GLN A 544 -8.03 2.45 -2.83
N GLY A 545 -7.47 2.14 -1.66
CA GLY A 545 -8.19 1.46 -0.58
C GLY A 545 -9.33 2.30 0.02
N VAL A 546 -9.21 3.63 0.00
CA VAL A 546 -10.06 4.55 0.75
C VAL A 546 -10.89 5.50 -0.12
N ALA A 547 -10.41 5.87 -1.30
CA ALA A 547 -11.13 6.75 -2.22
C ALA A 547 -12.11 5.96 -3.12
N ASP A 548 -13.14 6.65 -3.59
CA ASP A 548 -14.06 6.24 -4.65
C ASP A 548 -13.53 6.60 -6.03
N SER A 549 -12.75 7.68 -6.14
CA SER A 549 -11.94 7.95 -7.32
C SER A 549 -10.65 8.70 -7.01
N LEU A 550 -9.67 8.54 -7.89
CA LEU A 550 -8.39 9.25 -7.89
C LEU A 550 -8.14 9.79 -9.30
N VAL A 551 -8.10 11.11 -9.43
CA VAL A 551 -7.82 11.83 -10.68
C VAL A 551 -6.50 12.58 -10.51
N CYS A 552 -5.56 12.38 -11.42
CA CYS A 552 -4.27 13.09 -11.44
C CYS A 552 -4.25 14.09 -12.61
N LEU A 553 -3.93 15.36 -12.32
CA LEU A 553 -3.84 16.44 -13.31
C LEU A 553 -2.39 16.66 -13.75
N GLN A 554 -2.21 16.77 -15.07
CA GLN A 554 -0.94 17.16 -15.68
C GLN A 554 -1.19 18.10 -16.86
N SER A 555 -0.67 19.31 -16.80
CA SER A 555 -0.95 20.43 -17.70
C SER A 555 0.33 20.87 -18.43
N GLU A 556 0.43 20.52 -19.71
CA GLU A 556 1.57 20.86 -20.54
C GLU A 556 1.11 21.18 -21.96
N LYS A 557 1.74 22.18 -22.62
CA LYS A 557 1.41 22.51 -24.02
C LYS A 557 1.63 21.34 -24.96
N VAL A 558 2.61 20.48 -24.66
CA VAL A 558 2.94 19.30 -25.47
C VAL A 558 1.93 18.16 -25.31
N ASN A 559 1.00 18.22 -24.35
CA ASN A 559 0.08 17.12 -24.08
C ASN A 559 -0.86 16.82 -25.25
N LEU A 560 -1.25 17.81 -26.06
CA LEU A 560 -2.01 17.56 -27.30
C LEU A 560 -1.23 16.62 -28.24
N LYS A 561 0.04 16.93 -28.49
CA LYS A 561 0.91 16.13 -29.37
C LYS A 561 1.21 14.76 -28.77
N LYS A 562 1.49 14.70 -27.46
CA LYS A 562 1.67 13.43 -26.73
C LYS A 562 0.41 12.56 -26.86
N PHE A 563 -0.78 13.15 -26.65
CA PHE A 563 -2.07 12.43 -26.76
C PHE A 563 -2.26 11.81 -28.14
N LEU A 564 -1.96 12.54 -29.21
CA LEU A 564 -2.06 12.03 -30.57
C LEU A 564 -1.02 10.94 -30.87
N ALA A 565 0.23 11.15 -30.45
CA ALA A 565 1.29 10.14 -30.59
C ALA A 565 0.89 8.82 -29.92
N MET A 566 0.28 8.88 -28.74
CA MET A 566 -0.13 7.68 -27.98
C MET A 566 -1.37 7.02 -28.58
N SER A 567 -2.35 7.79 -29.03
CA SER A 567 -3.60 7.24 -29.59
C SER A 567 -3.48 6.73 -31.02
N GLN A 568 -2.53 7.26 -31.82
CA GLN A 568 -2.40 6.94 -33.24
C GLN A 568 -1.02 6.35 -33.63
N GLY A 569 -0.08 6.25 -32.69
CA GLY A 569 1.30 5.81 -32.94
C GLY A 569 2.18 6.83 -33.68
N LYS A 570 1.62 7.96 -34.12
CA LYS A 570 2.30 9.07 -34.79
C LYS A 570 1.59 10.39 -34.51
N VAL A 571 2.32 11.51 -34.63
CA VAL A 571 1.72 12.84 -34.60
C VAL A 571 1.43 13.27 -36.03
N ASP A 572 0.16 13.22 -36.42
CA ASP A 572 -0.31 13.82 -37.68
C ASP A 572 -0.67 15.30 -37.45
N PRO A 573 0.05 16.26 -38.06
CA PRO A 573 -0.21 17.69 -37.87
C PRO A 573 -1.64 18.10 -38.23
N ALA A 574 -2.23 17.52 -39.27
CA ALA A 574 -3.58 17.87 -39.70
C ALA A 574 -4.64 17.39 -38.68
N VAL A 575 -4.38 16.27 -37.99
CA VAL A 575 -5.24 15.80 -36.90
C VAL A 575 -5.08 16.69 -35.67
N ALA A 576 -3.85 17.13 -35.37
CA ALA A 576 -3.57 18.04 -34.26
C ALA A 576 -4.28 19.39 -34.45
N GLU A 577 -4.19 19.98 -35.64
CA GLU A 577 -4.87 21.24 -35.96
C GLU A 577 -6.40 21.10 -35.88
N LYS A 578 -6.97 20.00 -36.37
CA LYS A 578 -8.42 19.73 -36.25
C LYS A 578 -8.86 19.61 -34.79
N LEU A 579 -8.07 18.93 -33.96
CA LEU A 579 -8.38 18.75 -32.54
C LEU A 579 -8.24 20.07 -31.77
N GLU A 580 -7.22 20.88 -32.07
CA GLU A 580 -7.06 22.23 -31.53
C GLU A 580 -8.22 23.15 -31.94
N ALA A 581 -8.62 23.13 -33.22
CA ALA A 581 -9.77 23.88 -33.71
C ALA A 581 -11.07 23.47 -33.01
N TRP A 582 -11.26 22.16 -32.76
CA TRP A 582 -12.41 21.65 -32.02
C TRP A 582 -12.43 22.16 -30.56
N PHE A 583 -11.29 22.15 -29.88
CA PHE A 583 -11.17 22.71 -28.52
C PHE A 583 -11.46 24.21 -28.50
N LEU A 584 -10.92 24.98 -29.46
CA LEU A 584 -11.17 26.41 -29.58
C LEU A 584 -12.65 26.71 -29.88
N GLN A 585 -13.30 25.89 -30.71
CA GLN A 585 -14.74 26.01 -30.93
C GLN A 585 -15.52 25.78 -29.63
N GLY A 586 -15.18 24.75 -28.84
CA GLY A 586 -15.77 24.52 -27.52
C GLY A 586 -15.48 25.64 -26.50
N ALA A 587 -14.35 26.33 -26.66
CA ALA A 587 -14.02 27.55 -25.90
C ALA A 587 -14.81 28.79 -26.37
N GLY A 588 -15.59 28.70 -27.45
CA GLY A 588 -16.33 29.81 -28.04
C GLY A 588 -15.48 30.67 -28.99
N GLY A 589 -14.46 30.08 -29.60
CA GLY A 589 -13.51 30.75 -30.50
C GLY A 589 -12.42 31.57 -29.79
N LEU A 590 -12.45 31.63 -28.45
CA LEU A 590 -11.49 32.39 -27.65
C LEU A 590 -10.18 31.62 -27.50
N ARG A 591 -9.08 32.22 -27.99
CA ARG A 591 -7.71 31.73 -27.80
C ARG A 591 -6.94 32.68 -26.90
N LEU A 592 -6.34 32.16 -25.83
CA LEU A 592 -5.58 32.95 -24.86
C LEU A 592 -4.10 32.54 -24.88
N LYS A 593 -3.22 33.45 -24.43
CA LYS A 593 -1.76 33.24 -24.47
C LYS A 593 -1.34 32.11 -23.52
N GLY A 594 -2.02 32.02 -22.38
CA GLY A 594 -1.83 31.01 -21.34
C GLY A 594 -2.49 29.66 -21.59
N ASP A 595 -3.14 29.45 -22.76
CA ASP A 595 -3.78 28.17 -23.10
C ASP A 595 -2.76 27.02 -23.05
N THR A 596 -3.16 25.92 -22.41
CA THR A 596 -2.39 24.68 -22.28
C THR A 596 -3.30 23.47 -22.38
N TYR A 597 -2.74 22.27 -22.45
CA TYR A 597 -3.50 21.03 -22.51
C TYR A 597 -3.29 20.22 -21.24
N THR A 598 -4.39 19.86 -20.59
CA THR A 598 -4.40 19.06 -19.36
C THR A 598 -4.83 17.64 -19.67
N LEU A 599 -4.09 16.68 -19.12
CA LEU A 599 -4.52 15.29 -19.02
C LEU A 599 -5.15 15.09 -17.65
N LEU A 600 -6.45 14.81 -17.65
CA LEU A 600 -7.20 14.34 -16.48
C LEU A 600 -7.08 12.81 -16.45
N ARG A 601 -6.13 12.30 -15.67
CA ARG A 601 -5.83 10.87 -15.61
C ARG A 601 -6.61 10.24 -14.47
N VAL A 602 -7.69 9.53 -14.79
CA VAL A 602 -8.49 8.76 -13.83
C VAL A 602 -7.75 7.46 -13.52
N LEU A 603 -6.89 7.48 -12.48
CA LEU A 603 -6.08 6.34 -12.06
C LEU A 603 -6.93 5.27 -11.35
N HIS A 604 -7.96 5.71 -10.63
CA HIS A 604 -8.91 4.84 -9.94
C HIS A 604 -10.32 5.42 -10.00
N ALA A 605 -11.31 4.55 -10.23
CA ALA A 605 -12.72 4.83 -10.02
C ALA A 605 -13.39 3.51 -9.60
N ARG A 606 -14.16 3.49 -8.51
CA ARG A 606 -14.86 2.28 -8.04
C ARG A 606 -15.98 1.84 -8.96
N ARG A 607 -16.63 2.81 -9.64
CA ARG A 607 -17.82 2.59 -10.48
C ARG A 607 -17.61 2.97 -11.94
N GLY A 608 -16.37 3.30 -12.29
CA GLY A 608 -16.03 3.82 -13.60
C GLY A 608 -14.83 3.11 -14.22
N ALA A 609 -14.17 3.79 -15.14
CA ALA A 609 -13.07 3.24 -15.92
C ALA A 609 -11.80 4.09 -15.81
N ARG A 610 -10.65 3.44 -15.91
CA ARG A 610 -9.36 4.12 -15.95
C ARG A 610 -9.11 4.72 -17.31
N GLN A 611 -8.99 6.05 -17.38
CA GLN A 611 -8.90 6.77 -18.64
C GLN A 611 -8.04 8.03 -18.48
N ALA A 612 -7.35 8.41 -19.56
CA ALA A 612 -6.75 9.72 -19.71
C ALA A 612 -7.67 10.56 -20.59
N ILE A 613 -8.17 11.67 -20.06
CA ILE A 613 -9.04 12.60 -20.78
C ILE A 613 -8.23 13.85 -21.10
N LEU A 614 -8.16 14.21 -22.38
CA LEU A 614 -7.52 15.43 -22.83
C LEU A 614 -8.49 16.60 -22.70
N ALA A 615 -8.05 17.69 -22.09
CA ALA A 615 -8.79 18.94 -21.99
C ALA A 615 -7.92 20.13 -22.41
N LEU A 616 -8.53 21.13 -23.05
CA LEU A 616 -7.94 22.46 -23.15
C LEU A 616 -8.16 23.17 -21.80
N PHE A 617 -7.08 23.66 -21.20
CA PHE A 617 -7.12 24.47 -20.00
C PHE A 617 -6.74 25.92 -20.30
N GLN A 618 -7.74 26.79 -20.21
CA GLN A 618 -7.60 28.23 -20.39
C GLN A 618 -7.23 28.87 -19.05
N ARG A 619 -5.93 28.86 -18.72
CA ARG A 619 -5.40 29.24 -17.38
C ARG A 619 -5.86 30.61 -16.92
N GLU A 620 -5.91 31.57 -17.83
CA GLU A 620 -6.23 32.97 -17.53
C GLU A 620 -7.69 33.16 -17.10
N ILE A 621 -8.61 32.30 -17.54
CA ILE A 621 -10.03 32.35 -17.19
C ILE A 621 -10.49 31.12 -16.41
N LEU A 622 -9.55 30.27 -15.99
CA LEU A 622 -9.77 29.09 -15.15
C LEU A 622 -10.80 28.10 -15.71
N ARG A 623 -10.84 27.93 -17.04
CA ARG A 623 -11.85 27.10 -17.71
C ARG A 623 -11.23 25.86 -18.34
N PHE A 624 -11.96 24.74 -18.24
CA PHE A 624 -11.63 23.50 -18.94
C PHE A 624 -12.64 23.23 -20.04
N VAL A 625 -12.14 22.92 -21.24
CA VAL A 625 -12.94 22.35 -22.33
C VAL A 625 -12.48 20.92 -22.50
N GLU A 626 -13.34 19.98 -22.08
CA GLU A 626 -13.07 18.55 -22.18
C GLU A 626 -13.10 18.08 -23.64
N GLY A 627 -12.26 17.11 -23.99
CA GLY A 627 -12.20 16.51 -25.32
C GLY A 627 -12.08 15.00 -25.27
N LYS A 628 -11.21 14.45 -26.13
CA LYS A 628 -11.11 13.00 -26.32
C LYS A 628 -10.52 12.30 -25.10
N ALA A 629 -10.97 11.08 -24.86
CA ALA A 629 -10.45 10.17 -23.85
C ALA A 629 -9.79 8.94 -24.48
N MET A 630 -8.88 8.31 -23.75
CA MET A 630 -8.30 7.01 -24.09
C MET A 630 -8.12 6.16 -22.82
N PRO A 631 -8.17 4.82 -22.90
CA PRO A 631 -7.95 3.97 -21.74
C PRO A 631 -6.51 4.12 -21.22
N LEU A 632 -6.34 3.98 -19.90
CA LEU A 632 -5.01 3.87 -19.29
C LEU A 632 -4.55 2.41 -19.26
N GLY A 633 -3.39 2.13 -19.83
CA GLY A 633 -2.73 0.83 -19.75
C GLY A 633 -1.99 0.64 -18.42
N ARG A 634 -1.64 -0.61 -18.13
CA ARG A 634 -0.60 -0.94 -17.13
C ARG A 634 0.71 -1.12 -17.88
N ALA A 635 1.79 -0.51 -17.38
CA ALA A 635 3.12 -0.68 -17.96
C ALA A 635 3.63 -2.11 -17.80
#